data_AF-A0A8S9GD97-F1
#
_entry.id   AF-A0A8S9GD97-F1
#
_cell.length_a   1.000
_cell.length_b   1.000
_cell.length_c   1.000
_cell.angle_alpha   90.00
_cell.angle_beta   90.00
_cell.angle_gamma   90.00
#
_symmetry.space_group_name_H-M   'P 1'
#
loop_
_entity.id
_entity.type
_entity.pdbx_description
1 polymer ?
#
loop_
_entity_poly.entity_id
_entity_poly.type
_entity_poly.pdbx_seq_one_letter_code
_entity_poly.pdbx_strand_id
1 'polypeptide(L)'
;MFGIQNRRDLTMELQSQIPILRPSIHARRANIVVKFQDMYGFTVEGNVDDVNVLNEVRERVRNQGRVWWALEASKGANWYLQPEILLIGALKKTSLKISALANAITLKRLVRKGIPPVLRPKVWFSVSGAAKKKSTVPESYYSDLTKAVDGMVTPATLQIDHDLPRTFPGHPWLDTPEGHAALRRVLVGYSFRDSDVGYCQGLNYVAALLLLVMKTEEDAFWMLAVLLENVLVRDCYTTNLSGCHVEQRVFKDLLAQKCPRIATHLEDMGFDVSLVATEWFLCLFSKSLPSEVHKKELSNAEVFTAGGPPNSDITAAVLKAFTSACQAPAPSQVLIPKGDFKLGETVMTGPCKSPIEFTLQGNVKADGGSTQGKDRWVVFEKINGFKLNGGGTFDGEGNAAWKANNCHKTFECKKLPISVRFDFVDNAEIKDVTSLDAKNFHFNVISGKNMTFDNIKIIAPAESPNTDGIHLGRCEGVKILNTKIATGDDCISVGDGMKNLLIEKVVCGPGHGISVGSLGRYGWEQDVTDITVKNCTLEGTDNGLRIKTWPSAACTTTAAGIHFEDIILNKVSNPILIDQEYCPWNQCNKNKPSTIKLVDITFRNIRGTSGNKDAVKLLCSKGHPCENVEIGDINIEYTGPDGPPTFECTNVTPKLVGAQNPKACVGPVVKAPGKE
;
A
#
# COMPACT_ATOMS: atom_id res chain seq x y z
N MET A 1 18.82 13.61 81.53
CA MET A 1 20.05 14.26 81.02
C MET A 1 19.76 14.65 79.57
N PHE A 2 19.39 15.90 79.26
CA PHE A 2 20.27 17.07 79.04
C PHE A 2 21.36 16.79 77.96
N GLY A 3 21.58 17.59 76.90
CA GLY A 3 20.90 18.77 76.33
C GLY A 3 21.85 19.61 75.43
N ILE A 4 21.47 20.65 74.65
CA ILE A 4 20.17 21.18 74.18
C ILE A 4 20.46 22.22 73.03
N GLN A 5 19.86 22.05 71.82
CA GLN A 5 19.60 23.11 70.78
C GLN A 5 20.82 23.95 70.23
N ASN A 6 20.74 24.80 69.18
CA ASN A 6 19.64 25.27 68.31
C ASN A 6 20.11 25.70 66.89
N ARG A 7 19.17 25.88 65.95
CA ARG A 7 19.38 26.64 64.69
C ARG A 7 19.34 28.16 64.94
N ARG A 8 19.89 28.96 64.02
CA ARG A 8 19.10 29.93 63.22
C ARG A 8 19.89 30.56 62.07
N ASP A 9 19.18 30.73 60.96
CA ASP A 9 19.61 31.36 59.71
C ASP A 9 19.70 32.89 59.83
N LEU A 10 20.51 33.51 58.96
CA LEU A 10 20.04 34.55 58.03
C LEU A 10 21.13 34.89 56.99
N THR A 11 20.79 34.70 55.73
CA THR A 11 21.58 35.10 54.55
C THR A 11 21.14 36.48 54.06
N MET A 12 22.06 37.25 53.47
CA MET A 12 21.93 37.73 52.08
C MET A 12 23.22 38.36 51.54
N GLU A 13 23.57 37.91 50.34
CA GLU A 13 24.29 38.58 49.25
C GLU A 13 25.56 39.42 49.53
N LEU A 14 26.69 38.94 49.00
CA LEU A 14 27.73 39.79 48.44
C LEU A 14 28.39 39.10 47.23
N GLN A 15 28.38 39.73 46.05
CA GLN A 15 29.22 39.31 44.93
C GLN A 15 30.68 39.66 45.22
N SER A 16 31.61 38.77 44.86
CA SER A 16 33.04 39.11 44.76
C SER A 16 33.71 38.36 43.60
N GLN A 17 34.81 38.92 43.10
CA GLN A 17 35.39 38.64 41.79
C GLN A 17 36.26 37.37 41.78
N ILE A 18 36.29 36.66 40.65
CA ILE A 18 37.16 35.49 40.41
C ILE A 18 38.38 35.90 39.56
N PRO A 19 39.63 35.54 39.93
CA PRO A 19 40.82 35.84 39.14
C PRO A 19 41.01 34.86 37.96
N ILE A 20 41.57 35.38 36.86
CA ILE A 20 41.74 34.65 35.58
C ILE A 20 42.91 33.66 35.64
N LEU A 21 42.62 32.36 35.47
CA LEU A 21 43.62 31.30 35.25
C LEU A 21 43.94 31.13 33.75
N ARG A 22 45.21 30.86 33.42
CA ARG A 22 45.65 30.60 32.04
C ARG A 22 45.17 29.21 31.55
N PRO A 23 44.77 29.05 30.27
CA PRO A 23 44.29 27.77 29.75
C PRO A 23 45.35 26.65 29.74
N SER A 24 44.88 25.41 29.92
CA SER A 24 45.72 24.20 29.96
C SER A 24 46.29 23.82 28.58
N ILE A 25 47.26 22.88 28.56
CA ILE A 25 47.91 22.41 27.33
C ILE A 25 46.92 21.73 26.37
N HIS A 26 45.88 21.06 26.89
CA HIS A 26 44.81 20.48 26.06
C HIS A 26 44.01 21.55 25.31
N ALA A 27 43.67 22.66 25.97
CA ALA A 27 42.98 23.79 25.36
C ALA A 27 43.80 24.49 24.24
N ARG A 28 45.12 24.27 24.17
CA ARG A 28 45.97 24.76 23.07
C ARG A 28 46.09 23.80 21.89
N ARG A 29 45.80 22.50 22.07
CA ARG A 29 45.88 21.49 20.99
C ARG A 29 44.60 21.41 20.16
N ALA A 30 43.43 21.66 20.76
CA ALA A 30 42.14 21.60 20.07
C ALA A 30 42.02 22.56 18.86
N ASN A 31 42.83 23.63 18.82
CA ASN A 31 42.83 24.62 17.74
C ASN A 31 43.84 24.33 16.60
N ILE A 32 44.53 23.18 16.61
CA ILE A 32 45.45 22.80 15.54
C ILE A 32 44.77 21.79 14.62
N VAL A 33 44.24 22.30 13.50
CA VAL A 33 43.68 21.49 12.41
C VAL A 33 44.80 20.98 11.52
N VAL A 34 44.85 19.67 11.30
CA VAL A 34 45.80 18.97 10.43
C VAL A 34 45.07 18.23 9.31
N LYS A 35 45.68 18.23 8.13
CA LYS A 35 45.24 17.45 6.97
C LYS A 35 45.83 16.05 7.01
N PHE A 36 45.00 15.04 6.90
CA PHE A 36 45.40 13.64 6.85
C PHE A 36 44.51 12.86 5.86
N GLN A 37 44.93 11.66 5.46
CA GLN A 37 44.06 10.75 4.70
C GLN A 37 43.32 9.80 5.62
N ASP A 38 42.02 9.66 5.41
CA ASP A 38 41.19 8.68 6.11
C ASP A 38 41.45 7.25 5.62
N MET A 39 40.71 6.29 6.19
CA MET A 39 40.81 4.86 5.86
C MET A 39 40.35 4.48 4.44
N TYR A 40 39.76 5.42 3.69
CA TYR A 40 39.31 5.25 2.31
C TYR A 40 40.13 6.07 1.30
N GLY A 41 41.10 6.87 1.78
CA GLY A 41 42.00 7.68 0.97
C GLY A 41 41.53 9.12 0.72
N PHE A 42 40.44 9.57 1.35
CA PHE A 42 40.00 10.96 1.25
C PHE A 42 40.84 11.86 2.16
N THR A 43 41.13 13.07 1.70
CA THR A 43 41.83 14.07 2.54
C THR A 43 40.83 14.75 3.45
N VAL A 44 41.05 14.64 4.76
CA VAL A 44 40.18 15.15 5.82
C VAL A 44 40.96 16.14 6.69
N GLU A 45 40.26 17.16 7.17
CA GLU A 45 40.76 18.12 8.17
C GLU A 45 40.19 17.73 9.55
N GLY A 46 41.05 17.56 10.54
CA GLY A 46 40.67 17.23 11.92
C GLY A 46 41.73 17.66 12.92
N ASN A 47 41.46 17.51 14.22
CA ASN A 47 42.41 17.85 15.26
C ASN A 47 43.45 16.71 15.47
N VAL A 48 44.48 16.97 16.27
CA VAL A 48 45.57 16.01 16.51
C VAL A 48 45.10 14.72 17.21
N ASP A 49 44.06 14.80 18.04
CA ASP A 49 43.52 13.64 18.75
C ASP A 49 42.64 12.78 17.81
N ASP A 50 41.90 13.39 16.87
CA ASP A 50 41.19 12.66 15.79
C ASP A 50 42.18 11.81 14.97
N VAL A 51 43.35 12.38 14.62
CA VAL A 51 44.42 11.69 13.88
C VAL A 51 44.98 10.50 14.68
N ASN A 52 45.13 10.64 16.00
CA ASN A 52 45.61 9.55 16.85
C ASN A 52 44.59 8.40 16.91
N VAL A 53 43.30 8.71 17.10
CA VAL A 53 42.21 7.72 17.08
C VAL A 53 42.14 7.01 15.73
N LEU A 54 42.21 7.74 14.62
CA LEU A 54 42.20 7.14 13.27
C LEU A 54 43.41 6.25 12.99
N ASN A 55 44.61 6.61 13.46
CA ASN A 55 45.78 5.74 13.35
C ASN A 55 45.63 4.47 14.18
N GLU A 56 45.05 4.57 15.38
CA GLU A 56 44.77 3.41 16.23
C GLU A 56 43.71 2.48 15.61
N VAL A 57 42.62 3.04 15.06
CA VAL A 57 41.63 2.29 14.28
C VAL A 57 42.27 1.64 13.06
N ARG A 58 43.13 2.34 12.32
CA ARG A 58 43.83 1.83 11.13
C ARG A 58 44.72 0.63 11.45
N GLU A 59 45.48 0.66 12.54
CA GLU A 59 46.30 -0.49 12.97
C GLU A 59 45.43 -1.64 13.52
N ARG A 60 44.34 -1.35 14.23
CA ARG A 60 43.37 -2.38 14.67
C ARG A 60 42.67 -3.06 13.48
N VAL A 61 42.25 -2.31 12.46
CA VAL A 61 41.67 -2.84 11.21
C VAL A 61 42.71 -3.63 10.40
N ARG A 62 43.96 -3.16 10.33
CA ARG A 62 45.07 -3.91 9.72
C ARG A 62 45.33 -5.25 10.44
N ASN A 63 45.22 -5.28 11.77
CA ASN A 63 45.36 -6.51 12.55
C ASN A 63 44.15 -7.45 12.39
N GLN A 64 42.91 -6.94 12.38
CA GLN A 64 41.72 -7.74 12.05
C GLN A 64 41.80 -8.31 10.62
N GLY A 65 42.26 -7.50 9.66
CA GLY A 65 42.55 -7.95 8.30
C GLY A 65 43.55 -9.10 8.28
N ARG A 66 44.68 -9.00 8.99
CA ARG A 66 45.65 -10.11 9.11
C ARG A 66 45.04 -11.38 9.71
N VAL A 67 44.16 -11.28 10.70
CA VAL A 67 43.42 -12.43 11.25
C VAL A 67 42.47 -13.03 10.21
N TRP A 68 41.77 -12.20 9.44
CA TRP A 68 40.86 -12.63 8.37
C TRP A 68 41.62 -13.33 7.23
N TRP A 69 42.71 -12.74 6.76
CA TRP A 69 43.60 -13.31 5.75
C TRP A 69 44.27 -14.60 6.23
N ALA A 70 44.60 -14.72 7.53
CA ALA A 70 45.11 -15.98 8.10
C ALA A 70 44.02 -17.06 8.19
N LEU A 71 42.77 -16.71 8.51
CA LEU A 71 41.62 -17.63 8.45
C LEU A 71 41.34 -18.08 7.02
N GLU A 72 41.42 -17.18 6.05
CA GLU A 72 41.14 -17.47 4.64
C GLU A 72 42.29 -18.23 3.96
N ALA A 73 43.54 -17.99 4.35
CA ALA A 73 44.69 -18.79 3.93
C ALA A 73 44.69 -20.21 4.54
N SER A 74 44.15 -20.39 5.75
CA SER A 74 44.06 -21.71 6.42
C SER A 74 42.82 -22.52 6.06
N LYS A 75 41.74 -21.88 5.60
CA LYS A 75 40.47 -22.54 5.23
C LYS A 75 40.09 -22.44 3.75
N GLY A 76 40.84 -21.68 2.96
CA GLY A 76 40.57 -21.39 1.56
C GLY A 76 39.64 -20.18 1.36
N ALA A 77 39.79 -19.53 0.22
CA ALA A 77 38.91 -18.44 -0.20
C ALA A 77 37.45 -18.91 -0.26
N ASN A 78 36.52 -18.09 0.25
CA ASN A 78 35.09 -18.41 0.36
C ASN A 78 34.74 -19.59 1.30
N TRP A 79 35.57 -19.96 2.28
CA TRP A 79 35.25 -21.02 3.25
C TRP A 79 33.90 -20.82 3.98
N TYR A 80 33.53 -19.55 4.21
CA TYR A 80 32.26 -19.13 4.82
C TYR A 80 31.03 -19.32 3.90
N LEU A 81 31.22 -19.71 2.63
CA LEU A 81 30.16 -20.04 1.68
C LEU A 81 29.96 -21.54 1.46
N GLN A 82 30.66 -22.42 2.20
CA GLN A 82 30.49 -23.87 2.10
C GLN A 82 29.48 -24.41 3.13
N PRO A 83 28.29 -24.89 2.72
CA PRO A 83 27.28 -25.39 3.64
C PRO A 83 27.37 -26.91 3.78
N GLU A 84 28.37 -27.40 4.50
CA GLU A 84 28.33 -28.79 5.01
C GLU A 84 27.39 -28.90 6.22
N ILE A 85 26.10 -28.76 5.93
CA ILE A 85 25.05 -29.29 6.82
C ILE A 85 24.99 -30.79 6.54
N LEU A 86 25.30 -31.60 7.56
CA LEU A 86 25.05 -33.05 7.57
C LEU A 86 23.53 -33.32 7.49
N LEU A 87 23.02 -33.34 6.26
CA LEU A 87 21.61 -33.43 5.92
C LEU A 87 21.24 -34.87 5.55
N ILE A 88 21.00 -35.70 6.57
CA ILE A 88 20.27 -36.96 6.39
C ILE A 88 18.79 -36.59 6.17
N GLY A 89 18.29 -36.71 4.94
CA GLY A 89 16.86 -36.44 4.66
C GLY A 89 16.53 -35.74 3.34
N ALA A 90 17.08 -36.22 2.23
CA ALA A 90 16.54 -36.12 0.86
C ALA A 90 15.64 -34.90 0.48
N LEU A 91 16.26 -33.81 0.03
CA LEU A 91 15.69 -32.95 -1.02
C LEU A 91 16.67 -32.83 -2.18
N LYS A 92 16.19 -33.07 -3.41
CA LYS A 92 17.03 -33.15 -4.61
C LYS A 92 17.69 -31.78 -4.90
N LYS A 93 19.02 -31.77 -5.01
CA LYS A 93 19.82 -30.61 -5.43
C LYS A 93 19.35 -30.09 -6.81
N THR A 94 18.78 -28.89 -6.85
CA THR A 94 18.82 -28.05 -8.06
C THR A 94 20.06 -27.16 -7.97
N SER A 95 21.00 -27.35 -8.89
CA SER A 95 22.31 -26.68 -8.89
C SER A 95 22.26 -25.25 -9.44
N LEU A 96 21.55 -24.35 -8.74
CA LEU A 96 21.63 -22.92 -9.01
C LEU A 96 23.01 -22.39 -8.59
N LYS A 97 23.91 -22.22 -9.57
CA LYS A 97 25.21 -21.57 -9.34
C LYS A 97 24.99 -20.12 -8.89
N ILE A 98 25.57 -19.77 -7.74
CA ILE A 98 25.43 -18.44 -7.09
C ILE A 98 25.80 -17.28 -8.03
N SER A 99 26.72 -17.50 -8.98
CA SER A 99 27.11 -16.52 -10.01
C SER A 99 25.94 -16.03 -10.88
N ALA A 100 24.85 -16.80 -11.03
CA ALA A 100 23.67 -16.39 -11.79
C ALA A 100 22.76 -15.40 -11.03
N LEU A 101 22.89 -15.30 -9.70
CA LEU A 101 22.07 -14.43 -8.87
C LEU A 101 22.62 -13.00 -8.75
N ALA A 102 23.93 -12.81 -8.94
CA ALA A 102 24.62 -11.54 -8.69
C ALA A 102 24.14 -10.36 -9.57
N ASN A 103 23.66 -10.61 -10.80
CA ASN A 103 23.27 -9.56 -11.76
C ASN A 103 21.74 -9.43 -11.96
N ALA A 104 20.91 -10.13 -11.19
CA ALA A 104 19.47 -10.12 -11.43
C ALA A 104 18.75 -8.96 -10.70
N ILE A 105 17.96 -8.18 -11.44
CA ILE A 105 16.90 -7.30 -10.89
C ILE A 105 16.02 -8.08 -9.90
N THR A 106 15.82 -9.37 -10.15
CA THR A 106 15.16 -10.33 -9.27
C THR A 106 15.80 -10.42 -7.88
N LEU A 107 17.13 -10.51 -7.75
CA LEU A 107 17.78 -10.55 -6.43
C LEU A 107 17.59 -9.22 -5.69
N LYS A 108 17.81 -8.09 -6.37
CA LYS A 108 17.57 -6.75 -5.80
C LYS A 108 16.10 -6.57 -5.35
N ARG A 109 15.15 -7.16 -6.08
CA ARG A 109 13.72 -7.19 -5.72
C ARG A 109 13.42 -8.14 -4.55
N LEU A 110 14.09 -9.29 -4.46
CA LEU A 110 13.92 -10.23 -3.35
C LEU A 110 14.51 -9.66 -2.05
N VAL A 111 15.72 -9.11 -2.09
CA VAL A 111 16.36 -8.41 -0.95
C VAL A 111 15.47 -7.28 -0.44
N ARG A 112 14.94 -6.43 -1.34
CA ARG A 112 13.98 -5.36 -0.99
C ARG A 112 12.64 -5.85 -0.44
N LYS A 113 12.22 -7.09 -0.75
CA LYS A 113 11.00 -7.71 -0.20
C LYS A 113 11.25 -8.41 1.13
N GLY A 114 12.51 -8.58 1.54
CA GLY A 114 12.89 -9.26 2.77
C GLY A 114 12.58 -10.77 2.77
N ILE A 115 12.80 -11.39 3.92
CA ILE A 115 12.46 -12.79 4.17
C ILE A 115 10.95 -12.86 4.53
N PRO A 116 10.16 -13.80 3.98
CA PRO A 116 8.76 -13.98 4.35
C PRO A 116 8.59 -14.18 5.87
N PRO A 117 7.60 -13.55 6.54
CA PRO A 117 7.51 -13.53 8.01
C PRO A 117 7.58 -14.91 8.67
N VAL A 118 6.81 -15.88 8.15
CA VAL A 118 6.80 -17.27 8.63
C VAL A 118 8.15 -18.01 8.55
N LEU A 119 9.09 -17.50 7.75
CA LEU A 119 10.45 -18.04 7.62
C LEU A 119 11.48 -17.26 8.44
N ARG A 120 11.20 -16.01 8.84
CA ARG A 120 12.16 -15.15 9.57
C ARG A 120 12.72 -15.80 10.83
N PRO A 121 11.93 -16.40 11.75
CA PRO A 121 12.52 -16.98 12.95
C PRO A 121 13.55 -18.07 12.64
N LYS A 122 13.31 -18.89 11.61
CA LYS A 122 14.27 -19.93 11.19
C LYS A 122 15.47 -19.35 10.46
N VAL A 123 15.24 -18.47 9.48
CA VAL A 123 16.30 -17.95 8.62
C VAL A 123 17.19 -16.98 9.41
N TRP A 124 16.63 -15.99 10.11
CA TRP A 124 17.40 -15.02 10.91
C TRP A 124 18.28 -15.73 11.94
N PHE A 125 17.73 -16.68 12.71
CA PHE A 125 18.48 -17.42 13.73
C PHE A 125 19.62 -18.29 13.16
N SER A 126 19.43 -18.79 11.93
CA SER A 126 20.43 -19.58 11.21
C SER A 126 21.53 -18.71 10.60
N VAL A 127 21.19 -17.57 9.98
CA VAL A 127 22.15 -16.72 9.23
C VAL A 127 22.83 -15.64 10.08
N SER A 128 22.25 -15.25 11.21
CA SER A 128 22.88 -14.30 12.14
C SER A 128 24.04 -14.94 12.91
N GLY A 129 23.99 -16.26 13.13
CA GLY A 129 24.88 -16.97 14.03
C GLY A 129 24.31 -17.18 15.44
N ALA A 130 23.05 -16.79 15.71
CA ALA A 130 22.42 -16.96 17.02
C ALA A 130 22.38 -18.42 17.48
N ALA A 131 22.07 -19.36 16.58
CA ALA A 131 22.16 -20.79 16.86
C ALA A 131 23.55 -21.22 17.34
N LYS A 132 24.60 -20.75 16.66
CA LYS A 132 25.99 -21.05 17.04
C LYS A 132 26.32 -20.44 18.40
N LYS A 133 25.92 -19.19 18.64
CA LYS A 133 26.17 -18.50 19.92
C LYS A 133 25.49 -19.18 21.10
N LYS A 134 24.21 -19.55 20.95
CA LYS A 134 23.46 -20.37 21.91
C LYS A 134 24.19 -21.67 22.23
N SER A 135 24.73 -22.37 21.22
CA SER A 135 25.50 -23.61 21.41
C SER A 135 26.87 -23.46 22.10
N THR A 136 27.35 -22.23 22.37
CA THR A 136 28.61 -22.02 23.12
C THR A 136 28.43 -22.00 24.64
N VAL A 137 27.19 -22.07 25.13
CA VAL A 137 26.85 -22.09 26.56
C VAL A 137 25.93 -23.28 26.86
N PRO A 138 25.75 -23.68 28.14
CA PRO A 138 24.78 -24.70 28.52
C PRO A 138 23.35 -24.33 28.09
N GLU A 139 22.52 -25.31 27.77
CA GLU A 139 21.11 -25.10 27.39
C GLU A 139 20.30 -24.38 28.48
N SER A 140 20.71 -24.48 29.75
CA SER A 140 20.07 -23.79 30.87
C SER A 140 20.42 -22.30 30.97
N TYR A 141 21.42 -21.80 30.23
CA TYR A 141 22.04 -20.48 30.44
C TYR A 141 21.03 -19.33 30.53
N TYR A 142 20.07 -19.23 29.61
CA TYR A 142 19.08 -18.15 29.65
C TYR A 142 18.15 -18.29 30.87
N SER A 143 17.75 -19.52 31.23
CA SER A 143 16.92 -19.79 32.40
C SER A 143 17.65 -19.54 33.72
N ASP A 144 18.97 -19.75 33.76
CA ASP A 144 19.78 -19.52 34.97
C ASP A 144 20.14 -18.05 35.11
N LEU A 145 20.44 -17.37 34.00
CA LEU A 145 20.62 -15.92 33.94
C LEU A 145 19.35 -15.18 34.40
N THR A 146 18.19 -15.51 33.85
CA THR A 146 16.91 -14.86 34.22
C THR A 146 16.55 -15.09 35.69
N LYS A 147 16.85 -16.25 36.28
CA LYS A 147 16.73 -16.49 37.74
C LYS A 147 17.74 -15.67 38.56
N ALA A 148 19.00 -15.60 38.12
CA ALA A 148 20.07 -14.94 38.86
C ALA A 148 19.89 -13.41 38.93
N VAL A 149 19.23 -12.82 37.92
CA VAL A 149 18.94 -11.37 37.85
C VAL A 149 17.53 -11.01 38.35
N ASP A 150 16.73 -11.99 38.77
CA ASP A 150 15.37 -11.72 39.25
C ASP A 150 15.39 -10.87 40.52
N GLY A 151 14.47 -9.91 40.60
CA GLY A 151 14.41 -8.91 41.67
C GLY A 151 15.61 -7.94 41.77
N MET A 152 16.65 -8.06 40.93
CA MET A 152 17.81 -7.17 40.99
C MET A 152 17.48 -5.76 40.50
N VAL A 153 18.04 -4.75 41.17
CA VAL A 153 17.81 -3.33 40.86
C VAL A 153 19.12 -2.64 40.50
N THR A 154 19.17 -2.08 39.29
CA THR A 154 20.28 -1.29 38.75
C THR A 154 19.73 -0.06 38.01
N PRO A 155 20.56 0.94 37.64
CA PRO A 155 20.12 2.04 36.79
C PRO A 155 19.49 1.55 35.47
N ALA A 156 20.01 0.45 34.91
CA ALA A 156 19.48 -0.16 33.70
C ALA A 156 18.08 -0.77 33.92
N THR A 157 17.84 -1.52 35.01
CA THR A 157 16.51 -2.12 35.27
C THR A 157 15.45 -1.05 35.52
N LEU A 158 15.80 0.01 36.26
CA LEU A 158 14.89 1.14 36.51
C LEU A 158 14.50 1.85 35.20
N GLN A 159 15.46 2.07 34.29
CA GLN A 159 15.16 2.67 33.00
C GLN A 159 14.34 1.73 32.10
N ILE A 160 14.60 0.41 32.13
CA ILE A 160 13.77 -0.59 31.45
C ILE A 160 12.33 -0.48 31.95
N ASP A 161 12.10 -0.46 33.26
CA ASP A 161 10.76 -0.40 33.85
C ASP A 161 9.98 0.88 33.48
N HIS A 162 10.67 2.01 33.27
CA HIS A 162 10.08 3.22 32.69
C HIS A 162 9.79 3.14 31.19
N ASP A 163 10.46 2.24 30.46
CA ASP A 163 10.40 2.14 29.01
C ASP A 163 9.38 1.11 28.51
N LEU A 164 9.10 0.06 29.30
CA LEU A 164 8.10 -0.97 28.96
C LEU A 164 6.76 -0.36 28.49
N PRO A 165 6.07 0.53 29.24
CA PRO A 165 4.72 0.99 28.89
C PRO A 165 4.66 1.94 27.68
N ARG A 166 5.82 2.38 27.17
CA ARG A 166 5.98 3.24 25.99
C ARG A 166 6.59 2.51 24.79
N THR A 167 6.74 1.19 24.88
CA THR A 167 7.29 0.35 23.81
C THR A 167 6.18 -0.18 22.91
N PHE A 168 6.00 0.44 21.74
CA PHE A 168 4.89 0.17 20.81
C PHE A 168 3.48 0.27 21.44
N PRO A 169 3.12 1.42 22.06
CA PRO A 169 1.86 1.56 22.78
C PRO A 169 0.64 1.33 21.86
N GLY A 170 -0.35 0.61 22.37
CA GLY A 170 -1.52 0.14 21.62
C GLY A 170 -1.32 -1.21 20.95
N HIS A 171 -0.24 -1.94 21.26
CA HIS A 171 0.05 -3.23 20.64
C HIS A 171 -0.59 -4.39 21.45
N PRO A 172 -1.46 -5.23 20.87
CA PRO A 172 -2.32 -6.17 21.61
C PRO A 172 -1.66 -7.17 22.57
N TRP A 173 -0.41 -7.55 22.34
CA TRP A 173 0.34 -8.48 23.22
C TRP A 173 1.38 -7.78 24.11
N LEU A 174 2.25 -6.93 23.54
CA LEU A 174 3.23 -6.15 24.31
C LEU A 174 2.62 -5.32 25.45
N ASP A 175 1.42 -4.73 25.25
CA ASP A 175 0.75 -3.94 26.29
C ASP A 175 0.23 -4.79 27.47
N THR A 176 0.19 -6.13 27.37
CA THR A 176 -0.27 -7.00 28.46
C THR A 176 0.81 -7.20 29.53
N PRO A 177 0.44 -7.60 30.77
CA PRO A 177 1.41 -7.93 31.81
C PRO A 177 2.42 -9.01 31.38
N GLU A 178 1.99 -9.98 30.58
CA GLU A 178 2.83 -11.07 30.04
C GLU A 178 3.83 -10.55 28.99
N GLY A 179 3.37 -9.68 28.09
CA GLY A 179 4.22 -9.05 27.07
C GLY A 179 5.29 -8.15 27.70
N HIS A 180 4.88 -7.28 28.63
CA HIS A 180 5.81 -6.46 29.42
C HIS A 180 6.81 -7.33 30.22
N ALA A 181 6.36 -8.42 30.86
CA ALA A 181 7.24 -9.30 31.62
C ALA A 181 8.25 -10.05 30.74
N ALA A 182 7.86 -10.49 29.54
CA ALA A 182 8.76 -11.11 28.57
C ALA A 182 9.82 -10.12 28.04
N LEU A 183 9.38 -8.91 27.66
CA LEU A 183 10.28 -7.83 27.24
C LEU A 183 11.26 -7.44 28.35
N ARG A 184 10.77 -7.35 29.59
CA ARG A 184 11.61 -7.11 30.78
C ARG A 184 12.68 -8.20 30.95
N ARG A 185 12.32 -9.48 30.89
CA ARG A 185 13.27 -10.59 31.05
C ARG A 185 14.38 -10.56 29.99
N VAL A 186 14.04 -10.32 28.72
CA VAL A 186 15.03 -10.23 27.64
C VAL A 186 15.97 -9.03 27.85
N LEU A 187 15.43 -7.84 28.14
CA LEU A 187 16.23 -6.63 28.33
C LEU A 187 17.12 -6.68 29.58
N VAL A 188 16.57 -7.14 30.71
CA VAL A 188 17.33 -7.29 31.97
C VAL A 188 18.35 -8.42 31.85
N GLY A 189 17.99 -9.56 31.24
CA GLY A 189 18.95 -10.61 30.97
C GLY A 189 20.12 -10.11 30.12
N TYR A 190 19.88 -9.28 29.11
CA TYR A 190 20.95 -8.71 28.31
C TYR A 190 21.80 -7.68 29.06
N SER A 191 21.19 -6.80 29.87
CA SER A 191 21.93 -5.76 30.61
C SER A 191 22.90 -6.30 31.68
N PHE A 192 22.67 -7.52 32.16
CA PHE A 192 23.60 -8.24 33.03
C PHE A 192 24.59 -9.15 32.26
N ARG A 193 24.27 -9.54 31.03
CA ARG A 193 25.19 -10.28 30.15
C ARG A 193 26.32 -9.38 29.64
N ASP A 194 26.02 -8.13 29.34
CA ASP A 194 26.95 -7.12 28.84
C ASP A 194 26.73 -5.83 29.64
N SER A 195 27.49 -5.67 30.72
CA SER A 195 27.39 -4.53 31.63
C SER A 195 27.91 -3.22 31.05
N ASP A 196 28.76 -3.28 30.02
CA ASP A 196 29.33 -2.11 29.35
C ASP A 196 28.30 -1.45 28.42
N VAL A 197 27.40 -2.25 27.84
CA VAL A 197 26.16 -1.78 27.21
C VAL A 197 25.09 -1.46 28.27
N GLY A 198 24.84 -2.38 29.20
CA GLY A 198 23.77 -2.26 30.18
C GLY A 198 22.41 -2.11 29.50
N TYR A 199 21.82 -0.91 29.58
CA TYR A 199 20.62 -0.57 28.81
C TYR A 199 20.71 0.86 28.25
N CYS A 200 20.34 1.00 26.98
CA CYS A 200 20.24 2.27 26.28
C CYS A 200 18.83 2.42 25.69
N GLN A 201 18.22 3.60 25.87
CA GLN A 201 16.88 3.90 25.36
C GLN A 201 16.85 3.74 23.83
N GLY A 202 15.91 2.94 23.32
CA GLY A 202 15.86 2.50 21.93
C GLY A 202 15.97 0.98 21.81
N LEU A 203 16.77 0.36 22.71
CA LEU A 203 16.97 -1.09 22.76
C LEU A 203 15.66 -1.86 23.08
N ASN A 204 14.75 -1.24 23.84
CA ASN A 204 13.40 -1.73 24.08
C ASN A 204 12.62 -2.02 22.80
N TYR A 205 12.65 -1.12 21.80
CA TYR A 205 11.95 -1.33 20.53
C TYR A 205 12.58 -2.47 19.71
N VAL A 206 13.91 -2.61 19.77
CA VAL A 206 14.63 -3.71 19.11
C VAL A 206 14.30 -5.06 19.75
N ALA A 207 14.37 -5.15 21.08
CA ALA A 207 14.03 -6.37 21.82
C ALA A 207 12.55 -6.76 21.66
N ALA A 208 11.64 -5.79 21.66
CA ALA A 208 10.22 -6.01 21.42
C ALA A 208 9.95 -6.53 20.00
N LEU A 209 10.60 -5.95 18.97
CA LEU A 209 10.50 -6.45 17.60
C LEU A 209 11.03 -7.89 17.47
N LEU A 210 12.14 -8.21 18.15
CA LEU A 210 12.67 -9.57 18.18
C LEU A 210 11.73 -10.54 18.90
N LEU A 211 11.07 -10.14 19.99
CA LEU A 211 10.06 -10.97 20.67
C LEU A 211 8.83 -11.23 19.79
N LEU A 212 8.41 -10.26 18.99
CA LEU A 212 7.30 -10.40 18.05
C LEU A 212 7.64 -11.31 16.85
N VAL A 213 8.89 -11.34 16.40
CA VAL A 213 9.33 -12.18 15.27
C VAL A 213 9.75 -13.59 15.71
N MET A 214 10.40 -13.73 16.87
CA MET A 214 10.99 -14.99 17.30
C MET A 214 9.95 -15.89 17.99
N LYS A 215 10.06 -17.20 17.79
CA LYS A 215 9.08 -18.17 18.30
C LYS A 215 9.17 -18.41 19.81
N THR A 216 10.27 -18.01 20.44
CA THR A 216 10.52 -18.18 21.87
C THR A 216 11.22 -16.95 22.41
N GLU A 217 11.01 -16.67 23.71
CA GLU A 217 11.66 -15.59 24.44
C GLU A 217 13.20 -15.72 24.42
N GLU A 218 13.69 -16.96 24.61
CA GLU A 218 15.13 -17.23 24.59
C GLU A 218 15.75 -16.98 23.20
N ASP A 219 15.08 -17.37 22.12
CA ASP A 219 15.64 -17.13 20.77
C ASP A 219 15.63 -15.64 20.42
N ALA A 220 14.70 -14.84 20.98
CA ALA A 220 14.74 -13.38 20.92
C ALA A 220 15.97 -12.81 21.66
N PHE A 221 16.26 -13.30 22.86
CA PHE A 221 17.47 -12.95 23.62
C PHE A 221 18.76 -13.27 22.85
N TRP A 222 18.89 -14.47 22.25
CA TRP A 222 20.08 -14.82 21.47
C TRP A 222 20.20 -14.04 20.16
N MET A 223 19.08 -13.68 19.52
CA MET A 223 19.10 -12.75 18.39
C MET A 223 19.57 -11.36 18.80
N LEU A 224 19.12 -10.83 19.95
CA LEU A 224 19.57 -9.55 20.48
C LEU A 224 21.08 -9.59 20.77
N ALA A 225 21.55 -10.64 21.44
CA ALA A 225 22.96 -10.83 21.78
C ALA A 225 23.88 -10.98 20.56
N VAL A 226 23.42 -11.58 19.46
CA VAL A 226 24.18 -11.57 18.19
C VAL A 226 24.15 -10.21 17.53
N LEU A 227 22.98 -9.55 17.52
CA LEU A 227 22.81 -8.26 16.87
C LEU A 227 23.77 -7.22 17.47
N LEU A 228 23.81 -7.11 18.79
CA LEU A 228 24.63 -6.13 19.50
C LEU A 228 26.13 -6.49 19.53
N GLU A 229 26.50 -7.74 19.82
CA GLU A 229 27.91 -8.11 19.99
C GLU A 229 28.63 -8.46 18.67
N ASN A 230 27.89 -8.75 17.58
CA ASN A 230 28.46 -9.34 16.36
C ASN A 230 28.03 -8.71 15.02
N VAL A 231 26.87 -8.05 14.94
CA VAL A 231 26.34 -7.54 13.65
C VAL A 231 26.43 -6.02 13.55
N LEU A 232 26.03 -5.30 14.59
CA LEU A 232 26.07 -3.84 14.62
C LEU A 232 27.49 -3.31 14.84
N VAL A 233 27.69 -2.02 14.54
CA VAL A 233 28.92 -1.33 14.89
C VAL A 233 29.11 -1.40 16.41
N ARG A 234 30.32 -1.76 16.84
CA ARG A 234 30.66 -1.84 18.27
C ARG A 234 30.35 -0.53 18.98
N ASP A 235 30.04 -0.65 20.26
CA ASP A 235 29.81 0.47 21.17
C ASP A 235 28.58 1.34 20.83
N CYS A 236 27.73 0.93 19.87
CA CYS A 236 26.53 1.66 19.43
C CYS A 236 25.50 1.91 20.55
N TYR A 237 25.44 1.03 21.57
CA TYR A 237 24.55 1.16 22.74
C TYR A 237 25.29 1.41 24.07
N THR A 238 26.60 1.68 24.05
CA THR A 238 27.36 2.04 25.27
C THR A 238 27.08 3.48 25.68
N THR A 239 27.52 3.89 26.89
CA THR A 239 27.26 5.24 27.44
C THR A 239 27.64 6.40 26.50
N ASN A 240 28.67 6.23 25.66
CA ASN A 240 29.17 7.26 24.75
C ASN A 240 28.66 7.13 23.31
N LEU A 241 27.86 6.09 23.00
CA LEU A 241 27.23 5.84 21.70
C LEU A 241 28.16 5.96 20.48
N SER A 242 29.46 5.67 20.64
CA SER A 242 30.50 5.94 19.63
C SER A 242 30.22 5.19 18.32
N GLY A 243 29.71 3.96 18.39
CA GLY A 243 29.26 3.22 17.21
C GLY A 243 28.09 3.88 16.48
N CYS A 244 27.13 4.45 17.21
CA CYS A 244 25.99 5.15 16.65
C CYS A 244 26.44 6.44 15.94
N HIS A 245 27.38 7.18 16.53
CA HIS A 245 27.97 8.37 15.90
C HIS A 245 28.74 8.04 14.61
N VAL A 246 29.40 6.87 14.53
CA VAL A 246 29.99 6.39 13.27
C VAL A 246 28.91 6.15 12.21
N GLU A 247 27.80 5.47 12.54
CA GLU A 247 26.70 5.24 11.59
C GLU A 247 26.02 6.55 11.14
N GLN A 248 25.80 7.49 12.06
CA GLN A 248 25.29 8.84 11.77
C GLN A 248 26.21 9.60 10.80
N ARG A 249 27.54 9.52 11.00
CA ARG A 249 28.51 10.16 10.12
C ARG A 249 28.48 9.57 8.71
N VAL A 250 28.50 8.24 8.60
CA VAL A 250 28.37 7.53 7.32
C VAL A 250 27.05 7.90 6.64
N PHE A 251 25.95 8.04 7.38
CA PHE A 251 24.68 8.50 6.83
C PHE A 251 24.74 9.93 6.30
N LYS A 252 25.36 10.87 7.02
CA LYS A 252 25.55 12.25 6.56
C LYS A 252 26.36 12.31 5.25
N ASP A 253 27.46 11.57 5.18
CA ASP A 253 28.31 11.52 3.99
C ASP A 253 27.57 10.85 2.79
N LEU A 254 26.76 9.81 3.06
CA LEU A 254 25.89 9.20 2.04
C LEU A 254 24.74 10.13 1.59
N LEU A 255 24.17 10.93 2.49
CA LEU A 255 23.12 11.90 2.16
C LEU A 255 23.66 12.96 1.19
N ALA A 256 24.86 13.49 1.44
CA ALA A 256 25.54 14.41 0.54
C ALA A 256 25.80 13.78 -0.84
N GLN A 257 26.25 12.51 -0.89
CA GLN A 257 26.53 11.83 -2.15
C GLN A 257 25.29 11.41 -2.95
N LYS A 258 24.20 11.01 -2.29
CA LYS A 258 23.00 10.43 -2.96
C LYS A 258 21.87 11.44 -3.13
N CYS A 259 21.78 12.42 -2.24
CA CYS A 259 20.73 13.43 -2.21
C CYS A 259 21.32 14.85 -2.01
N PRO A 260 22.27 15.30 -2.85
CA PRO A 260 23.03 16.54 -2.62
C PRO A 260 22.12 17.76 -2.42
N ARG A 261 21.03 17.88 -3.18
CA ARG A 261 20.03 18.95 -3.03
C ARG A 261 19.39 19.02 -1.63
N ILE A 262 19.22 17.87 -0.98
CA ILE A 262 18.67 17.80 0.39
C ILE A 262 19.77 18.10 1.39
N ALA A 263 20.96 17.54 1.22
CA ALA A 263 22.10 17.80 2.12
C ALA A 263 22.41 19.29 2.21
N THR A 264 22.59 19.98 1.06
CA THR A 264 22.82 21.42 1.02
C THR A 264 21.68 22.21 1.65
N HIS A 265 20.41 21.86 1.39
CA HIS A 265 19.27 22.55 2.00
C HIS A 265 19.21 22.40 3.53
N LEU A 266 19.57 21.24 4.07
CA LEU A 266 19.67 21.04 5.53
C LEU A 266 20.87 21.80 6.12
N GLU A 267 22.00 21.87 5.42
CA GLU A 267 23.16 22.66 5.81
C GLU A 267 22.87 24.17 5.79
N ASP A 268 22.18 24.68 4.75
CA ASP A 268 21.72 26.07 4.64
C ASP A 268 20.77 26.48 5.79
N MET A 269 19.98 25.52 6.29
CA MET A 269 19.11 25.71 7.47
C MET A 269 19.84 25.51 8.81
N GLY A 270 21.11 25.12 8.81
CA GLY A 270 21.86 24.76 10.03
C GLY A 270 21.34 23.50 10.74
N PHE A 271 20.63 22.62 10.04
CA PHE A 271 20.00 21.44 10.61
C PHE A 271 20.96 20.25 10.66
N ASP A 272 21.35 19.82 11.87
CA ASP A 272 22.12 18.60 12.03
C ASP A 272 21.23 17.35 11.95
N VAL A 273 21.43 16.58 10.88
CA VAL A 273 20.78 15.30 10.59
C VAL A 273 20.94 14.28 11.74
N SER A 274 22.00 14.39 12.53
CA SER A 274 22.27 13.53 13.70
C SER A 274 21.13 13.57 14.73
N LEU A 275 20.40 14.70 14.82
CA LEU A 275 19.25 14.88 15.73
C LEU A 275 18.10 13.90 15.45
N VAL A 276 17.86 13.56 14.18
CA VAL A 276 16.83 12.58 13.79
C VAL A 276 17.41 11.18 13.59
N ALA A 277 18.65 11.10 13.10
CA ALA A 277 19.32 9.82 12.85
C ALA A 277 19.62 9.04 14.14
N THR A 278 19.80 9.70 15.29
CA THR A 278 20.04 9.02 16.58
C THR A 278 18.91 8.05 16.92
N GLU A 279 17.64 8.46 16.80
CA GLU A 279 16.51 7.55 17.03
C GLU A 279 16.48 6.41 16.00
N TRP A 280 16.79 6.73 14.74
CA TRP A 280 16.76 5.75 13.64
C TRP A 280 17.76 4.62 13.85
N PHE A 281 19.01 4.93 14.22
CA PHE A 281 20.03 3.93 14.46
C PHE A 281 19.80 3.17 15.78
N LEU A 282 19.49 3.85 16.90
CA LEU A 282 19.24 3.16 18.17
C LEU A 282 18.00 2.26 18.16
N CYS A 283 16.95 2.63 17.41
CA CYS A 283 15.76 1.79 17.25
C CYS A 283 15.82 0.86 16.03
N LEU A 284 16.93 0.83 15.28
CA LEU A 284 17.07 0.11 14.00
C LEU A 284 15.89 0.36 13.04
N PHE A 285 15.48 1.62 12.92
CA PHE A 285 14.35 2.12 12.12
C PHE A 285 12.95 1.58 12.50
N SER A 286 12.84 0.74 13.54
CA SER A 286 11.58 0.09 13.95
C SER A 286 10.47 1.08 14.33
N LYS A 287 10.85 2.26 14.85
CA LYS A 287 9.94 3.33 15.25
C LYS A 287 9.63 4.33 14.12
N SER A 288 10.47 4.41 13.08
CA SER A 288 10.52 5.57 12.17
C SER A 288 10.13 5.28 10.73
N LEU A 289 10.14 4.00 10.29
CA LEU A 289 9.60 3.61 9.00
C LEU A 289 8.08 3.41 9.08
N PRO A 290 7.29 3.95 8.13
CA PRO A 290 5.84 3.83 8.15
C PRO A 290 5.39 2.39 8.31
N SER A 291 4.31 2.24 9.08
CA SER A 291 3.74 0.95 9.46
C SER A 291 3.45 -0.01 8.30
N GLU A 292 3.46 0.39 7.04
CA GLU A 292 3.36 -0.55 5.90
C GLU A 292 4.55 -1.52 5.78
N VAL A 293 5.72 -1.15 6.29
CA VAL A 293 6.90 -2.05 6.35
C VAL A 293 6.79 -3.06 7.50
N HIS A 294 6.06 -2.72 8.58
CA HIS A 294 5.89 -3.53 9.79
C HIS A 294 4.54 -4.29 9.88
N LYS A 295 3.45 -3.76 9.31
CA LYS A 295 2.08 -4.29 9.44
C LYS A 295 1.86 -5.61 8.70
N LYS A 296 2.76 -5.99 7.79
CA LYS A 296 2.72 -7.31 7.15
C LYS A 296 3.15 -8.46 8.08
N GLU A 297 3.42 -8.15 9.36
CA GLU A 297 3.88 -9.08 10.40
C GLU A 297 3.09 -9.02 11.71
N LEU A 298 2.14 -8.09 11.84
CA LEU A 298 1.43 -7.82 13.10
C LEU A 298 -0.06 -8.06 13.01
N SER A 299 -0.46 -8.99 12.14
CA SER A 299 -1.72 -9.70 12.31
C SER A 299 -1.44 -11.06 12.95
N ASN A 300 -1.78 -11.19 14.24
CA ASN A 300 -2.18 -12.47 14.85
C ASN A 300 -3.53 -12.95 14.27
N ALA A 301 -3.79 -12.66 12.99
CA ALA A 301 -5.01 -13.04 12.32
C ALA A 301 -4.99 -14.54 12.10
N GLU A 302 -6.02 -15.21 12.59
CA GLU A 302 -6.20 -16.63 12.34
C GLU A 302 -6.37 -16.84 10.83
N VAL A 303 -5.47 -17.64 10.23
CA VAL A 303 -5.39 -17.82 8.77
C VAL A 303 -6.13 -19.10 8.36
N PHE A 304 -7.34 -18.92 7.84
CA PHE A 304 -8.18 -19.97 7.29
C PHE A 304 -7.81 -20.21 5.83
N THR A 305 -6.95 -21.21 5.59
CA THR A 305 -6.49 -21.53 4.23
C THR A 305 -7.53 -22.34 3.46
N ALA A 306 -7.94 -21.85 2.30
CA ALA A 306 -8.82 -22.52 1.35
C ALA A 306 -8.06 -22.84 0.05
N GLY A 307 -7.43 -24.02 0.02
CA GLY A 307 -6.74 -24.53 -1.15
C GLY A 307 -6.96 -26.03 -1.34
N GLY A 308 -6.48 -26.58 -2.45
CA GLY A 308 -6.56 -28.00 -2.78
C GLY A 308 -5.46 -28.44 -3.75
N PRO A 309 -5.57 -29.63 -4.35
CA PRO A 309 -4.74 -30.03 -5.48
C PRO A 309 -4.90 -29.08 -6.69
N PRO A 310 -3.94 -29.01 -7.61
CA PRO A 310 -4.08 -28.23 -8.84
C PRO A 310 -5.34 -28.59 -9.63
N ASN A 311 -6.08 -27.58 -10.08
CA ASN A 311 -7.37 -27.68 -10.78
C ASN A 311 -8.53 -28.32 -9.99
N SER A 312 -8.38 -28.55 -8.68
CA SER A 312 -9.50 -29.02 -7.84
C SER A 312 -10.56 -27.93 -7.67
N ASP A 313 -11.80 -28.35 -7.45
CA ASP A 313 -12.86 -27.48 -6.95
C ASP A 313 -12.62 -27.14 -5.47
N ILE A 314 -12.51 -25.86 -5.15
CA ILE A 314 -12.30 -25.37 -3.78
C ILE A 314 -13.53 -24.68 -3.18
N THR A 315 -14.69 -24.71 -3.85
CA THR A 315 -15.93 -24.00 -3.45
C THR A 315 -16.31 -24.23 -2.00
N ALA A 316 -16.39 -25.50 -1.58
CA ALA A 316 -16.72 -25.87 -0.20
C ALA A 316 -15.63 -25.46 0.81
N ALA A 317 -14.36 -25.48 0.39
CA ALA A 317 -13.24 -25.05 1.23
C ALA A 317 -13.25 -23.52 1.45
N VAL A 318 -13.51 -22.73 0.40
CA VAL A 318 -13.62 -21.27 0.47
C VAL A 318 -14.79 -20.85 1.36
N LEU A 319 -15.98 -21.43 1.15
CA LEU A 319 -17.17 -21.12 1.97
C LEU A 319 -16.96 -21.48 3.44
N LYS A 320 -16.35 -22.64 3.72
CA LYS A 320 -16.01 -23.05 5.10
C LYS A 320 -14.99 -22.10 5.73
N ALA A 321 -13.89 -21.81 5.04
CA ALA A 321 -12.84 -20.92 5.53
C ALA A 321 -13.37 -19.51 5.81
N PHE A 322 -14.16 -18.95 4.88
CA PHE A 322 -14.79 -17.64 5.07
C PHE A 322 -15.77 -17.65 6.25
N THR A 323 -16.62 -18.68 6.38
CA THR A 323 -17.58 -18.78 7.49
C THR A 323 -16.85 -18.81 8.85
N SER A 324 -15.78 -19.61 8.96
CA SER A 324 -14.97 -19.66 10.19
C SER A 324 -14.25 -18.34 10.46
N ALA A 325 -13.60 -17.75 9.46
CA ALA A 325 -12.91 -16.45 9.57
C ALA A 325 -13.86 -15.33 10.00
N CYS A 326 -15.03 -15.24 9.39
CA CYS A 326 -16.04 -14.22 9.67
C CYS A 326 -16.62 -14.34 11.09
N GLN A 327 -16.57 -15.55 11.69
CA GLN A 327 -17.03 -15.82 13.05
C GLN A 327 -15.91 -15.78 14.11
N ALA A 328 -14.66 -15.50 13.72
CA ALA A 328 -13.54 -15.34 14.64
C ALA A 328 -13.73 -14.09 15.53
N PRO A 329 -13.34 -14.13 16.82
CA PRO A 329 -13.52 -13.02 17.77
C PRO A 329 -12.49 -11.90 17.62
N ALA A 330 -11.50 -12.07 16.74
CA ALA A 330 -10.43 -11.13 16.43
C ALA A 330 -10.28 -11.05 14.90
N PRO A 331 -9.56 -10.05 14.35
CA PRO A 331 -9.33 -9.94 12.91
C PRO A 331 -8.77 -11.24 12.31
N SER A 332 -9.23 -11.64 11.13
CA SER A 332 -8.96 -12.95 10.55
C SER A 332 -8.63 -12.87 9.06
N GLN A 333 -7.99 -13.91 8.52
CA GLN A 333 -7.63 -14.00 7.11
C GLN A 333 -8.18 -15.27 6.46
N VAL A 334 -8.81 -15.16 5.30
CA VAL A 334 -9.03 -16.26 4.36
C VAL A 334 -7.91 -16.25 3.33
N LEU A 335 -7.15 -17.33 3.21
CA LEU A 335 -6.05 -17.45 2.26
C LEU A 335 -6.38 -18.45 1.17
N ILE A 336 -6.54 -18.00 -0.08
CA ILE A 336 -6.44 -18.87 -1.25
C ILE A 336 -4.96 -18.86 -1.68
N PRO A 337 -4.22 -19.98 -1.52
CA PRO A 337 -2.80 -20.03 -1.82
C PRO A 337 -2.53 -19.97 -3.33
N LYS A 338 -1.26 -19.94 -3.73
CA LYS A 338 -0.89 -20.01 -5.15
C LYS A 338 -1.27 -21.35 -5.76
N GLY A 339 -1.90 -21.30 -6.94
CA GLY A 339 -2.34 -22.45 -7.72
C GLY A 339 -3.48 -22.03 -8.64
N ASP A 340 -3.87 -22.91 -9.56
CA ASP A 340 -5.10 -22.78 -10.35
C ASP A 340 -6.17 -23.67 -9.71
N PHE A 341 -7.35 -23.11 -9.44
CA PHE A 341 -8.46 -23.81 -8.79
C PHE A 341 -9.77 -23.54 -9.53
N LYS A 342 -10.70 -24.50 -9.47
CA LYS A 342 -12.09 -24.25 -9.86
C LYS A 342 -12.85 -23.66 -8.67
N LEU A 343 -13.73 -22.71 -8.96
CA LEU A 343 -14.62 -22.10 -7.98
C LEU A 343 -16.01 -21.97 -8.60
N GLY A 344 -17.01 -22.63 -8.00
CA GLY A 344 -18.42 -22.49 -8.36
C GLY A 344 -19.03 -21.20 -7.80
N GLU A 345 -20.35 -21.08 -7.88
CA GLU A 345 -21.06 -19.97 -7.24
C GLU A 345 -20.80 -19.94 -5.72
N THR A 346 -20.34 -18.79 -5.21
CA THR A 346 -20.05 -18.60 -3.79
C THR A 346 -20.63 -17.28 -3.27
N VAL A 347 -21.27 -17.34 -2.11
CA VAL A 347 -21.78 -16.18 -1.38
C VAL A 347 -21.16 -16.19 0.01
N MET A 348 -20.37 -15.16 0.29
CA MET A 348 -19.60 -14.96 1.52
C MET A 348 -20.28 -13.86 2.33
N THR A 349 -21.18 -14.30 3.21
CA THR A 349 -22.13 -13.45 3.94
C THR A 349 -21.66 -13.13 5.35
N GLY A 350 -21.69 -11.85 5.73
CA GLY A 350 -21.58 -11.37 7.10
C GLY A 350 -22.95 -11.20 7.81
N PRO A 351 -23.01 -10.48 8.95
CA PRO A 351 -21.94 -9.69 9.54
C PRO A 351 -20.83 -10.56 10.16
N CYS A 352 -19.59 -10.10 10.00
CA CYS A 352 -18.44 -10.70 10.67
C CYS A 352 -18.22 -10.06 12.04
N LYS A 353 -17.73 -10.84 13.02
CA LYS A 353 -17.48 -10.35 14.39
C LYS A 353 -16.26 -9.44 14.51
N SER A 354 -15.42 -9.42 13.49
CA SER A 354 -14.19 -8.64 13.40
C SER A 354 -13.84 -8.39 11.93
N PRO A 355 -12.96 -7.42 11.63
CA PRO A 355 -12.47 -7.18 10.27
C PRO A 355 -11.85 -8.43 9.64
N ILE A 356 -12.10 -8.64 8.36
CA ILE A 356 -11.71 -9.86 7.64
C ILE A 356 -10.93 -9.52 6.35
N GLU A 357 -9.82 -10.23 6.14
CA GLU A 357 -8.98 -10.12 4.95
C GLU A 357 -9.12 -11.37 4.08
N PHE A 358 -9.45 -11.20 2.80
CA PHE A 358 -9.47 -12.25 1.79
C PHE A 358 -8.24 -12.11 0.88
N THR A 359 -7.27 -12.98 1.07
CA THR A 359 -6.01 -12.97 0.31
C THR A 359 -6.03 -14.05 -0.76
N LEU A 360 -6.28 -13.62 -2.00
CA LEU A 360 -6.23 -14.42 -3.22
C LEU A 360 -4.82 -14.36 -3.83
N GLN A 361 -4.00 -15.40 -3.63
CA GLN A 361 -2.69 -15.53 -4.27
C GLN A 361 -2.69 -16.42 -5.53
N GLY A 362 -3.72 -17.27 -5.67
CA GLY A 362 -3.92 -18.15 -6.83
C GLY A 362 -4.88 -17.57 -7.86
N ASN A 363 -5.20 -18.38 -8.86
CA ASN A 363 -6.25 -18.11 -9.82
C ASN A 363 -7.46 -18.99 -9.47
N VAL A 364 -8.65 -18.37 -9.39
CA VAL A 364 -9.92 -19.09 -9.28
C VAL A 364 -10.65 -18.96 -10.61
N LYS A 365 -11.13 -20.09 -11.14
CA LYS A 365 -11.75 -20.21 -12.46
C LYS A 365 -13.21 -20.60 -12.34
N ALA A 366 -14.09 -19.87 -13.02
CA ALA A 366 -15.48 -20.21 -13.16
C ALA A 366 -15.68 -21.46 -14.05
N ASP A 367 -16.88 -22.04 -14.05
CA ASP A 367 -17.26 -23.02 -15.08
C ASP A 367 -17.56 -22.31 -16.40
N GLY A 368 -16.55 -22.18 -17.28
CA GLY A 368 -16.68 -21.49 -18.57
C GLY A 368 -17.80 -22.01 -19.49
N GLY A 369 -18.15 -23.29 -19.40
CA GLY A 369 -19.21 -23.88 -20.21
C GLY A 369 -20.62 -23.50 -19.75
N SER A 370 -20.80 -23.19 -18.46
CA SER A 370 -22.12 -22.89 -17.93
C SER A 370 -22.55 -21.45 -18.20
N THR A 371 -23.58 -21.30 -19.04
CA THR A 371 -24.47 -20.13 -19.03
C THR A 371 -25.61 -20.28 -18.02
N GLN A 372 -25.74 -21.43 -17.35
CA GLN A 372 -26.75 -21.69 -16.31
C GLN A 372 -26.22 -21.26 -14.95
N GLY A 373 -27.09 -20.67 -14.11
CA GLY A 373 -26.71 -20.19 -12.80
C GLY A 373 -27.57 -19.01 -12.36
N LYS A 374 -27.20 -18.39 -11.25
CA LYS A 374 -27.72 -17.09 -10.80
C LYS A 374 -27.07 -15.96 -11.60
N ASP A 375 -27.49 -14.73 -11.33
CA ASP A 375 -26.94 -13.49 -11.90
C ASP A 375 -25.55 -13.11 -11.34
N ARG A 376 -24.86 -14.04 -10.65
CA ARG A 376 -23.64 -13.76 -9.87
C ARG A 376 -22.81 -15.01 -9.61
N TRP A 377 -21.48 -14.87 -9.65
CA TRP A 377 -20.51 -15.94 -9.40
C TRP A 377 -19.89 -15.86 -8.00
N VAL A 378 -19.11 -14.82 -7.70
CA VAL A 378 -18.51 -14.59 -6.37
C VAL A 378 -19.16 -13.38 -5.72
N VAL A 379 -19.68 -13.51 -4.51
CA VAL A 379 -20.35 -12.43 -3.78
C VAL A 379 -19.75 -12.29 -2.38
N PHE A 380 -19.37 -11.07 -2.02
CA PHE A 380 -19.14 -10.65 -0.64
C PHE A 380 -20.34 -9.79 -0.22
N GLU A 381 -21.06 -10.17 0.82
CA GLU A 381 -22.26 -9.43 1.26
C GLU A 381 -22.34 -9.16 2.77
N LYS A 382 -22.82 -7.97 3.14
CA LYS A 382 -23.09 -7.55 4.54
C LYS A 382 -21.86 -7.60 5.45
N ILE A 383 -20.73 -7.05 4.99
CA ILE A 383 -19.46 -7.05 5.71
C ILE A 383 -19.05 -5.61 6.04
N ASN A 384 -18.58 -5.37 7.27
CA ASN A 384 -17.97 -4.11 7.67
C ASN A 384 -16.51 -4.37 8.06
N GLY A 385 -15.56 -3.63 7.49
CA GLY A 385 -14.12 -3.84 7.69
C GLY A 385 -13.58 -4.99 6.85
N PHE A 386 -13.63 -4.85 5.52
CA PHE A 386 -13.25 -5.89 4.57
C PHE A 386 -11.96 -5.57 3.81
N LYS A 387 -11.12 -6.56 3.55
CA LYS A 387 -10.00 -6.43 2.60
C LYS A 387 -10.00 -7.55 1.57
N LEU A 388 -9.70 -7.23 0.32
CA LEU A 388 -9.42 -8.20 -0.75
C LEU A 388 -8.07 -7.87 -1.38
N ASN A 389 -7.13 -8.80 -1.34
CA ASN A 389 -5.80 -8.61 -1.91
C ASN A 389 -5.14 -9.91 -2.40
N GLY A 390 -3.87 -9.84 -2.81
CA GLY A 390 -2.98 -11.01 -2.88
C GLY A 390 -2.25 -11.24 -4.19
N GLY A 391 -2.60 -10.52 -5.26
CA GLY A 391 -1.97 -10.62 -6.59
C GLY A 391 -2.57 -11.67 -7.52
N GLY A 392 -3.60 -12.41 -7.08
CA GLY A 392 -4.25 -13.46 -7.85
C GLY A 392 -5.39 -12.98 -8.77
N THR A 393 -6.07 -13.95 -9.38
CA THR A 393 -7.01 -13.72 -10.49
C THR A 393 -8.39 -14.33 -10.24
N PHE A 394 -9.45 -13.57 -10.45
CA PHE A 394 -10.79 -14.08 -10.71
C PHE A 394 -10.97 -14.24 -12.23
N ASP A 395 -10.94 -15.48 -12.70
CA ASP A 395 -11.07 -15.83 -14.12
C ASP A 395 -12.50 -16.31 -14.41
N GLY A 396 -13.27 -15.47 -15.09
CA GLY A 396 -14.67 -15.71 -15.40
C GLY A 396 -14.91 -16.70 -16.52
N GLU A 397 -13.86 -17.11 -17.26
CA GLU A 397 -13.92 -18.03 -18.41
C GLU A 397 -15.03 -17.63 -19.43
N GLY A 398 -15.21 -16.33 -19.65
CA GLY A 398 -16.36 -15.76 -20.37
C GLY A 398 -16.43 -16.09 -21.86
N ASN A 399 -15.30 -16.47 -22.45
CA ASN A 399 -15.13 -16.64 -23.90
C ASN A 399 -16.10 -17.65 -24.55
N ALA A 400 -16.50 -18.71 -23.82
CA ALA A 400 -17.52 -19.65 -24.28
C ALA A 400 -18.95 -19.13 -24.05
N ALA A 401 -19.19 -18.44 -22.94
CA ALA A 401 -20.50 -17.86 -22.60
C ALA A 401 -20.90 -16.74 -23.57
N TRP A 402 -19.97 -15.88 -24.00
CA TRP A 402 -20.24 -14.83 -24.98
C TRP A 402 -20.68 -15.40 -26.33
N LYS A 403 -20.03 -16.47 -26.80
CA LYS A 403 -20.37 -17.17 -28.06
C LYS A 403 -21.73 -17.87 -28.00
N ALA A 404 -22.13 -18.34 -26.81
CA ALA A 404 -23.41 -19.01 -26.57
C ALA A 404 -24.58 -18.04 -26.30
N ASN A 405 -24.35 -16.72 -26.32
CA ASN A 405 -25.35 -15.72 -25.94
C ASN A 405 -25.56 -14.63 -27.01
N ASN A 406 -26.73 -14.00 -26.99
CA ASN A 406 -27.21 -13.08 -28.02
C ASN A 406 -27.51 -11.66 -27.51
N CYS A 407 -27.01 -11.25 -26.33
CA CYS A 407 -27.22 -9.90 -25.77
C CYS A 407 -26.71 -8.75 -26.67
N HIS A 408 -25.78 -9.05 -27.60
CA HIS A 408 -25.32 -8.11 -28.63
C HIS A 408 -26.29 -7.94 -29.81
N LYS A 409 -27.37 -8.76 -29.89
CA LYS A 409 -28.37 -8.76 -30.99
C LYS A 409 -29.80 -8.48 -30.53
N THR A 410 -30.12 -8.74 -29.27
CA THR A 410 -31.46 -8.51 -28.70
C THR A 410 -31.37 -8.24 -27.21
N PHE A 411 -32.34 -7.47 -26.71
CA PHE A 411 -32.58 -7.30 -25.28
C PHE A 411 -33.16 -8.56 -24.62
N GLU A 412 -33.82 -9.43 -25.39
CA GLU A 412 -34.35 -10.73 -24.95
C GLU A 412 -33.25 -11.79 -24.98
N CYS A 413 -32.22 -11.55 -24.17
CA CYS A 413 -31.06 -12.41 -24.06
C CYS A 413 -30.94 -13.06 -22.69
N LYS A 414 -30.06 -14.06 -22.59
CA LYS A 414 -29.80 -14.70 -21.31
C LYS A 414 -28.89 -13.82 -20.46
N LYS A 415 -29.34 -13.44 -19.26
CA LYS A 415 -28.48 -12.78 -18.28
C LYS A 415 -27.34 -13.72 -17.89
N LEU A 416 -26.11 -13.27 -18.04
CA LEU A 416 -24.91 -13.98 -17.61
C LEU A 416 -24.51 -13.54 -16.20
N PRO A 417 -23.84 -14.40 -15.41
CA PRO A 417 -23.44 -14.06 -14.06
C PRO A 417 -22.38 -12.96 -14.05
N ILE A 418 -22.57 -11.97 -13.16
CA ILE A 418 -21.54 -11.01 -12.78
C ILE A 418 -20.41 -11.74 -12.04
N SER A 419 -19.15 -11.44 -12.37
CA SER A 419 -18.00 -12.17 -11.81
C SER A 419 -17.83 -11.96 -10.31
N VAL A 420 -17.65 -10.72 -9.85
CA VAL A 420 -17.45 -10.40 -8.43
C VAL A 420 -18.42 -9.31 -7.98
N ARG A 421 -19.10 -9.54 -6.86
CA ARG A 421 -20.05 -8.60 -6.26
C ARG A 421 -19.67 -8.20 -4.84
N PHE A 422 -19.92 -6.94 -4.53
CA PHE A 422 -19.87 -6.38 -3.18
C PHE A 422 -21.24 -5.79 -2.86
N ASP A 423 -22.07 -6.56 -2.16
CA ASP A 423 -23.46 -6.19 -1.85
C ASP A 423 -23.57 -5.81 -0.36
N PHE A 424 -23.77 -4.52 -0.02
CA PHE A 424 -23.78 -4.00 1.36
C PHE A 424 -22.43 -4.22 2.09
N VAL A 425 -21.34 -3.72 1.50
CA VAL A 425 -19.98 -3.83 2.07
C VAL A 425 -19.45 -2.46 2.45
N ASP A 426 -19.08 -2.30 3.72
CA ASP A 426 -18.64 -1.02 4.29
C ASP A 426 -17.18 -1.08 4.78
N ASN A 427 -16.49 0.06 4.71
CA ASN A 427 -15.10 0.25 5.17
C ASN A 427 -14.16 -0.79 4.56
N ALA A 428 -13.99 -0.75 3.23
CA ALA A 428 -13.35 -1.81 2.47
C ALA A 428 -12.16 -1.36 1.61
N GLU A 429 -11.15 -2.23 1.50
CA GLU A 429 -9.98 -2.06 0.64
C GLU A 429 -9.84 -3.24 -0.33
N ILE A 430 -10.06 -3.00 -1.62
CA ILE A 430 -9.87 -3.97 -2.70
C ILE A 430 -8.61 -3.54 -3.45
N LYS A 431 -7.57 -4.39 -3.46
CA LYS A 431 -6.24 -3.99 -3.92
C LYS A 431 -5.45 -5.12 -4.56
N ASP A 432 -4.62 -4.82 -5.55
CA ASP A 432 -3.69 -5.79 -6.15
C ASP A 432 -4.37 -7.12 -6.61
N VAL A 433 -5.53 -7.07 -7.27
CA VAL A 433 -6.21 -8.25 -7.83
C VAL A 433 -6.53 -8.08 -9.31
N THR A 434 -6.57 -9.20 -10.04
CA THR A 434 -6.97 -9.25 -11.46
C THR A 434 -8.37 -9.83 -11.62
N SER A 435 -9.19 -9.24 -12.49
CA SER A 435 -10.41 -9.85 -13.02
C SER A 435 -10.24 -10.07 -14.52
N LEU A 436 -10.42 -11.31 -14.97
CA LEU A 436 -10.15 -11.77 -16.34
C LEU A 436 -11.43 -12.37 -16.94
N ASP A 437 -11.71 -12.03 -18.20
CA ASP A 437 -12.75 -12.61 -19.06
C ASP A 437 -14.09 -12.85 -18.33
N ALA A 438 -14.66 -11.79 -17.75
CA ALA A 438 -15.94 -11.90 -17.07
C ALA A 438 -17.09 -12.21 -18.04
N LYS A 439 -18.01 -13.09 -17.63
CA LYS A 439 -19.20 -13.44 -18.44
C LYS A 439 -20.17 -12.26 -18.60
N ASN A 440 -20.16 -11.36 -17.63
CA ASN A 440 -20.89 -10.10 -17.61
C ASN A 440 -20.00 -9.08 -16.87
N PHE A 441 -20.52 -8.20 -16.01
CA PHE A 441 -19.69 -7.23 -15.28
C PHE A 441 -18.56 -7.91 -14.50
N HIS A 442 -17.36 -7.31 -14.51
CA HIS A 442 -16.21 -7.79 -13.75
C HIS A 442 -16.40 -7.55 -12.25
N PHE A 443 -16.72 -6.31 -11.86
CA PHE A 443 -17.07 -5.93 -10.50
C PHE A 443 -18.39 -5.16 -10.46
N ASN A 444 -19.25 -5.52 -9.50
CA ASN A 444 -20.48 -4.78 -9.20
C ASN A 444 -20.56 -4.47 -7.71
N VAL A 445 -20.58 -3.18 -7.36
CA VAL A 445 -20.70 -2.68 -5.99
C VAL A 445 -22.10 -2.09 -5.81
N ILE A 446 -22.86 -2.59 -4.84
CA ILE A 446 -24.17 -2.04 -4.51
C ILE A 446 -24.31 -1.78 -3.01
N SER A 447 -24.82 -0.61 -2.65
CA SER A 447 -25.13 -0.22 -1.27
C SER A 447 -23.93 -0.27 -0.29
N GLY A 448 -22.71 -0.03 -0.75
CA GLY A 448 -21.49 -0.03 0.08
C GLY A 448 -20.97 1.38 0.41
N LYS A 449 -20.27 1.51 1.54
CA LYS A 449 -19.74 2.80 2.02
C LYS A 449 -18.24 2.78 2.30
N ASN A 450 -17.56 3.90 2.06
CA ASN A 450 -16.13 4.08 2.35
C ASN A 450 -15.27 2.94 1.79
N MET A 451 -15.32 2.75 0.46
CA MET A 451 -14.61 1.67 -0.23
C MET A 451 -13.51 2.23 -1.13
N THR A 452 -12.34 1.58 -1.17
CA THR A 452 -11.24 1.93 -2.08
C THR A 452 -10.86 0.73 -2.94
N PHE A 453 -10.85 0.94 -4.26
CA PHE A 453 -10.27 0.06 -5.27
C PHE A 453 -8.92 0.67 -5.70
N ASP A 454 -7.81 -0.04 -5.51
CA ASP A 454 -6.46 0.47 -5.83
C ASP A 454 -5.63 -0.57 -6.60
N ASN A 455 -4.94 -0.13 -7.66
CA ASN A 455 -4.08 -0.98 -8.49
C ASN A 455 -4.77 -2.28 -8.97
N ILE A 456 -6.01 -2.16 -9.44
CA ILE A 456 -6.79 -3.27 -9.99
C ILE A 456 -6.47 -3.44 -11.47
N LYS A 457 -6.52 -4.69 -11.95
CA LYS A 457 -6.37 -5.02 -13.37
C LYS A 457 -7.62 -5.73 -13.88
N ILE A 458 -8.29 -5.14 -14.85
CA ILE A 458 -9.45 -5.72 -15.52
C ILE A 458 -9.10 -5.99 -16.98
N ILE A 459 -9.40 -7.20 -17.44
CA ILE A 459 -9.05 -7.67 -18.78
C ILE A 459 -10.21 -8.46 -19.36
N ALA A 460 -10.81 -7.96 -20.43
CA ALA A 460 -11.60 -8.69 -21.40
C ALA A 460 -11.40 -8.07 -22.81
N PRO A 461 -11.70 -8.81 -23.90
CA PRO A 461 -11.61 -8.29 -25.27
C PRO A 461 -12.58 -7.13 -25.56
N ALA A 462 -12.35 -6.40 -26.66
CA ALA A 462 -13.24 -5.30 -27.07
C ALA A 462 -14.64 -5.79 -27.48
N GLU A 463 -14.74 -7.04 -27.94
CA GLU A 463 -15.97 -7.67 -28.41
C GLU A 463 -16.77 -8.40 -27.31
N SER A 464 -16.34 -8.36 -26.04
CA SER A 464 -17.03 -9.07 -24.96
C SER A 464 -18.29 -8.32 -24.49
N PRO A 465 -19.51 -8.87 -24.70
CA PRO A 465 -20.75 -8.13 -24.49
C PRO A 465 -21.06 -7.92 -23.01
N ASN A 466 -21.34 -6.67 -22.64
CA ASN A 466 -21.81 -6.28 -21.30
C ASN A 466 -20.84 -6.70 -20.19
N THR A 467 -19.54 -6.52 -20.43
CA THR A 467 -18.47 -6.77 -19.46
C THR A 467 -18.00 -5.47 -18.80
N ASP A 468 -18.91 -4.72 -18.17
CA ASP A 468 -18.54 -3.50 -17.45
C ASP A 468 -17.39 -3.76 -16.46
N GLY A 469 -16.43 -2.84 -16.37
CA GLY A 469 -15.26 -3.01 -15.50
C GLY A 469 -15.65 -2.91 -14.02
N ILE A 470 -16.05 -1.71 -13.58
CA ILE A 470 -16.57 -1.49 -12.24
C ILE A 470 -17.92 -0.78 -12.33
N HIS A 471 -18.99 -1.50 -12.02
CA HIS A 471 -20.34 -0.93 -11.84
C HIS A 471 -20.55 -0.52 -10.38
N LEU A 472 -21.05 0.68 -10.14
CA LEU A 472 -21.34 1.24 -8.82
C LEU A 472 -22.81 1.68 -8.72
N GLY A 473 -23.51 1.37 -7.63
CA GLY A 473 -24.85 1.93 -7.38
C GLY A 473 -25.19 2.01 -5.89
N ARG A 474 -25.91 3.07 -5.49
CA ARG A 474 -26.36 3.34 -4.12
C ARG A 474 -25.23 3.35 -3.08
N CYS A 475 -24.02 3.67 -3.50
CA CYS A 475 -22.81 3.68 -2.68
C CYS A 475 -22.44 5.10 -2.21
N GLU A 476 -21.60 5.20 -1.18
CA GLU A 476 -21.17 6.49 -0.61
C GLU A 476 -19.66 6.50 -0.27
N GLY A 477 -18.91 7.47 -0.77
CA GLY A 477 -17.49 7.61 -0.44
C GLY A 477 -16.61 6.52 -1.09
N VAL A 478 -16.79 6.27 -2.38
CA VAL A 478 -16.03 5.24 -3.13
C VAL A 478 -14.85 5.88 -3.86
N LYS A 479 -13.70 5.19 -3.89
CA LYS A 479 -12.50 5.61 -4.59
C LYS A 479 -12.03 4.52 -5.55
N ILE A 480 -11.70 4.87 -6.79
CA ILE A 480 -11.09 3.98 -7.79
C ILE A 480 -9.78 4.63 -8.25
N LEU A 481 -8.66 3.99 -7.91
CA LEU A 481 -7.32 4.57 -7.99
C LEU A 481 -6.35 3.68 -8.78
N ASN A 482 -5.45 4.29 -9.54
CA ASN A 482 -4.26 3.65 -10.15
C ASN A 482 -4.56 2.37 -10.96
N THR A 483 -5.73 2.28 -11.56
CA THR A 483 -6.34 1.03 -12.06
C THR A 483 -6.33 0.98 -13.59
N LYS A 484 -6.12 -0.20 -14.18
CA LYS A 484 -6.18 -0.39 -15.65
C LYS A 484 -7.31 -1.36 -16.04
N ILE A 485 -8.14 -0.92 -16.97
CA ILE A 485 -9.37 -1.60 -17.38
C ILE A 485 -9.43 -1.70 -18.91
N ALA A 486 -9.58 -2.92 -19.41
CA ALA A 486 -9.87 -3.25 -20.80
C ALA A 486 -11.11 -4.14 -20.83
N THR A 487 -12.14 -3.74 -21.56
CA THR A 487 -13.48 -4.36 -21.59
C THR A 487 -14.16 -4.17 -22.95
N GLY A 488 -15.28 -4.86 -23.17
CA GLY A 488 -16.20 -4.61 -24.30
C GLY A 488 -17.46 -3.81 -23.97
N ASP A 489 -17.54 -3.24 -22.76
CA ASP A 489 -18.61 -2.31 -22.33
C ASP A 489 -18.00 -1.20 -21.43
N ASP A 490 -18.80 -0.48 -20.63
CA ASP A 490 -18.32 0.64 -19.80
C ASP A 490 -17.12 0.27 -18.92
N CYS A 491 -16.07 1.09 -18.96
CA CYS A 491 -14.89 0.94 -18.12
C CYS A 491 -15.27 1.07 -16.63
N ILE A 492 -16.03 2.12 -16.33
CA ILE A 492 -16.67 2.35 -15.03
C ILE A 492 -18.07 2.90 -15.32
N SER A 493 -19.10 2.30 -14.73
CA SER A 493 -20.50 2.72 -14.87
C SER A 493 -21.11 3.06 -13.51
N VAL A 494 -21.75 4.24 -13.42
CA VAL A 494 -22.30 4.80 -12.17
C VAL A 494 -23.82 4.84 -12.24
N GLY A 495 -24.49 3.95 -11.50
CA GLY A 495 -25.93 3.88 -11.36
C GLY A 495 -26.51 4.86 -10.32
N ASP A 496 -27.77 4.62 -9.96
CA ASP A 496 -28.56 5.45 -9.06
C ASP A 496 -27.94 5.58 -7.66
N GLY A 497 -28.20 6.70 -6.95
CA GLY A 497 -27.86 6.83 -5.53
C GLY A 497 -26.36 6.87 -5.17
N MET A 498 -25.45 6.99 -6.15
CA MET A 498 -24.02 7.15 -5.88
C MET A 498 -23.72 8.55 -5.33
N LYS A 499 -22.97 8.63 -4.22
CA LYS A 499 -22.53 9.89 -3.61
C LYS A 499 -21.04 9.89 -3.30
N ASN A 500 -20.34 11.00 -3.57
CA ASN A 500 -18.92 11.17 -3.24
C ASN A 500 -18.05 10.04 -3.86
N LEU A 501 -17.93 10.07 -5.19
CA LEU A 501 -17.11 9.14 -5.97
C LEU A 501 -15.84 9.86 -6.46
N LEU A 502 -14.67 9.28 -6.20
CA LEU A 502 -13.42 9.70 -6.83
C LEU A 502 -12.86 8.60 -7.74
N ILE A 503 -12.70 8.92 -9.03
CA ILE A 503 -11.97 8.12 -10.01
C ILE A 503 -10.69 8.89 -10.35
N GLU A 504 -9.52 8.32 -10.03
CA GLU A 504 -8.23 9.00 -10.28
C GLU A 504 -7.16 8.04 -10.82
N LYS A 505 -6.40 8.49 -11.83
CA LYS A 505 -5.29 7.72 -12.44
C LYS A 505 -5.75 6.36 -13.00
N VAL A 506 -6.92 6.35 -13.63
CA VAL A 506 -7.45 5.18 -14.33
C VAL A 506 -7.08 5.22 -15.81
N VAL A 507 -6.66 4.07 -16.35
CA VAL A 507 -6.49 3.86 -17.78
C VAL A 507 -7.60 2.93 -18.28
N CYS A 508 -8.51 3.46 -19.09
CA CYS A 508 -9.60 2.73 -19.72
C CYS A 508 -9.26 2.49 -21.20
N GLY A 509 -9.47 1.27 -21.71
CA GLY A 509 -9.33 1.01 -23.14
C GLY A 509 -8.95 -0.43 -23.48
N PRO A 510 -9.67 -1.10 -24.41
CA PRO A 510 -10.92 -0.70 -25.08
C PRO A 510 -12.13 -0.67 -24.12
N GLY A 511 -13.32 -0.32 -24.63
CA GLY A 511 -14.60 -0.33 -23.93
C GLY A 511 -15.48 0.89 -24.23
N HIS A 512 -16.58 1.08 -23.51
CA HIS A 512 -17.49 2.22 -23.73
C HIS A 512 -17.08 3.54 -23.01
N GLY A 513 -15.99 3.56 -22.24
CA GLY A 513 -15.53 4.74 -21.50
C GLY A 513 -16.05 4.82 -20.06
N ILE A 514 -16.02 6.03 -19.46
CA ILE A 514 -16.52 6.27 -18.11
C ILE A 514 -17.92 6.90 -18.21
N SER A 515 -18.92 6.22 -17.63
CA SER A 515 -20.34 6.57 -17.79
C SER A 515 -21.05 6.82 -16.47
N VAL A 516 -21.78 7.94 -16.37
CA VAL A 516 -22.85 8.13 -15.40
C VAL A 516 -24.19 7.73 -16.04
N GLY A 517 -24.93 6.86 -15.37
CA GLY A 517 -26.18 6.28 -15.82
C GLY A 517 -26.06 4.90 -16.49
N SER A 518 -27.11 4.38 -17.13
CA SER A 518 -28.32 5.11 -17.51
C SER A 518 -29.25 5.42 -16.32
N LEU A 519 -29.54 6.70 -16.07
CA LEU A 519 -30.47 7.14 -15.02
C LEU A 519 -31.88 7.35 -15.56
N GLY A 520 -32.89 7.21 -14.69
CA GLY A 520 -34.30 7.41 -14.99
C GLY A 520 -35.03 6.19 -15.54
N ARG A 521 -34.45 4.99 -15.49
CA ARG A 521 -35.11 3.76 -15.97
C ARG A 521 -36.17 3.25 -15.01
N TYR A 522 -35.96 3.41 -13.71
CA TYR A 522 -36.79 2.84 -12.66
C TYR A 522 -37.37 3.92 -11.72
N GLY A 523 -38.59 3.70 -11.24
CA GLY A 523 -39.32 4.67 -10.41
C GLY A 523 -38.77 4.86 -8.98
N TRP A 524 -37.75 4.10 -8.57
CA TRP A 524 -37.16 4.08 -7.23
C TRP A 524 -35.69 4.53 -7.20
N GLU A 525 -35.16 5.04 -8.31
CA GLU A 525 -33.80 5.55 -8.38
C GLU A 525 -33.60 6.75 -7.44
N GLN A 526 -32.38 6.92 -6.95
CA GLN A 526 -31.97 8.01 -6.06
C GLN A 526 -31.02 8.99 -6.77
N ASP A 527 -30.93 10.21 -6.24
CA ASP A 527 -30.01 11.24 -6.71
C ASP A 527 -28.55 10.77 -6.73
N VAL A 528 -27.81 11.24 -7.73
CA VAL A 528 -26.37 10.96 -7.90
C VAL A 528 -25.60 12.26 -7.67
N THR A 529 -24.69 12.30 -6.69
CA THR A 529 -23.98 13.54 -6.33
C THR A 529 -22.48 13.36 -6.17
N ASP A 530 -21.74 14.45 -6.39
CA ASP A 530 -20.32 14.58 -6.02
C ASP A 530 -19.43 13.52 -6.70
N ILE A 531 -19.46 13.49 -8.03
CA ILE A 531 -18.72 12.55 -8.86
C ILE A 531 -17.51 13.27 -9.47
N THR A 532 -16.29 12.91 -9.04
CA THR A 532 -15.04 13.46 -9.57
C THR A 532 -14.27 12.40 -10.35
N VAL A 533 -13.93 12.70 -11.60
CA VAL A 533 -13.08 11.87 -12.46
C VAL A 533 -11.88 12.71 -12.89
N LYS A 534 -10.67 12.34 -12.49
CA LYS A 534 -9.48 13.16 -12.80
C LYS A 534 -8.21 12.38 -13.14
N ASN A 535 -7.30 13.01 -13.89
CA ASN A 535 -6.00 12.43 -14.26
C ASN A 535 -6.14 11.05 -14.95
N CYS A 536 -7.18 10.85 -15.76
CA CYS A 536 -7.46 9.56 -16.41
C CYS A 536 -7.06 9.58 -17.89
N THR A 537 -6.79 8.40 -18.45
CA THR A 537 -6.48 8.21 -19.89
C THR A 537 -7.46 7.21 -20.49
N LEU A 538 -8.04 7.54 -21.65
CA LEU A 538 -9.00 6.72 -22.36
C LEU A 538 -8.47 6.42 -23.77
N GLU A 539 -8.31 5.13 -24.10
CA GLU A 539 -7.63 4.64 -25.30
C GLU A 539 -8.54 3.72 -26.12
N GLY A 540 -8.91 4.11 -27.34
CA GLY A 540 -9.72 3.28 -28.25
C GLY A 540 -11.10 2.92 -27.68
N THR A 541 -11.71 3.80 -26.89
CA THR A 541 -13.05 3.60 -26.31
C THR A 541 -14.14 4.25 -27.17
N ASP A 542 -15.35 3.69 -27.16
CA ASP A 542 -16.48 4.21 -27.95
C ASP A 542 -17.00 5.56 -27.44
N ASN A 543 -16.83 5.82 -26.15
CA ASN A 543 -17.07 7.13 -25.55
C ASN A 543 -15.91 7.46 -24.62
N GLY A 544 -15.72 8.75 -24.32
CA GLY A 544 -14.79 9.17 -23.29
C GLY A 544 -15.53 9.30 -21.96
N LEU A 545 -16.15 10.45 -21.80
CA LEU A 545 -16.83 10.91 -20.59
C LEU A 545 -18.30 11.05 -20.93
N ARG A 546 -19.14 10.17 -20.37
CA ARG A 546 -20.55 10.03 -20.78
C ARG A 546 -21.50 10.22 -19.60
N ILE A 547 -22.59 10.95 -19.83
CA ILE A 547 -23.76 11.01 -18.93
C ILE A 547 -24.98 10.60 -19.77
N LYS A 548 -25.68 9.54 -19.37
CA LYS A 548 -26.82 8.97 -20.10
C LYS A 548 -28.07 8.95 -19.22
N THR A 549 -29.17 9.55 -19.66
CA THR A 549 -30.47 9.54 -18.96
C THR A 549 -31.61 9.17 -19.91
N TRP A 550 -32.55 8.36 -19.45
CA TRP A 550 -33.69 7.92 -20.28
C TRP A 550 -34.65 9.09 -20.57
N PRO A 551 -35.13 9.27 -21.83
CA PRO A 551 -36.36 10.00 -22.10
C PRO A 551 -37.56 9.16 -21.63
N SER A 552 -38.70 9.78 -21.35
CA SER A 552 -39.80 9.14 -20.59
C SER A 552 -39.34 8.53 -19.24
N ALA A 553 -38.40 9.18 -18.54
CA ALA A 553 -37.88 8.65 -17.29
C ALA A 553 -38.98 8.34 -16.25
N ALA A 554 -38.83 7.23 -15.54
CA ALA A 554 -39.82 6.70 -14.60
C ALA A 554 -39.83 7.43 -13.25
N CYS A 555 -38.86 8.33 -13.02
CA CYS A 555 -38.69 9.13 -11.81
C CYS A 555 -38.19 10.55 -12.16
N THR A 556 -38.21 11.42 -11.16
CA THR A 556 -37.62 12.77 -11.22
C THR A 556 -36.55 12.85 -10.14
N THR A 557 -35.30 12.57 -10.51
CA THR A 557 -34.11 12.67 -9.65
C THR A 557 -33.12 13.67 -10.23
N THR A 558 -32.09 13.99 -9.46
CA THR A 558 -31.01 14.92 -9.82
C THR A 558 -29.68 14.20 -9.89
N ALA A 559 -28.92 14.45 -10.96
CA ALA A 559 -27.49 14.17 -11.03
C ALA A 559 -26.73 15.51 -10.96
N ALA A 560 -25.96 15.72 -9.89
CA ALA A 560 -25.34 17.01 -9.57
C ALA A 560 -23.87 16.89 -9.13
N GLY A 561 -23.08 17.96 -9.34
CA GLY A 561 -21.68 18.00 -8.90
C GLY A 561 -20.82 16.95 -9.59
N ILE A 562 -20.85 16.93 -10.93
CA ILE A 562 -20.13 15.94 -11.74
C ILE A 562 -18.98 16.63 -12.47
N HIS A 563 -17.76 16.31 -12.08
CA HIS A 563 -16.54 17.00 -12.54
C HIS A 563 -15.59 16.02 -13.23
N PHE A 564 -15.27 16.28 -14.50
CA PHE A 564 -14.28 15.55 -15.28
C PHE A 564 -13.08 16.46 -15.58
N GLU A 565 -11.91 16.13 -15.08
CA GLU A 565 -10.73 17.01 -15.08
C GLU A 565 -9.45 16.29 -15.55
N ASP A 566 -8.53 17.00 -16.22
CA ASP A 566 -7.19 16.47 -16.58
C ASP A 566 -7.22 15.14 -17.37
N ILE A 567 -8.07 15.05 -18.38
CA ILE A 567 -8.32 13.80 -19.13
C ILE A 567 -7.52 13.75 -20.44
N ILE A 568 -6.89 12.60 -20.71
CA ILE A 568 -6.19 12.30 -21.96
C ILE A 568 -7.02 11.33 -22.81
N LEU A 569 -7.19 11.66 -24.09
CA LEU A 569 -8.00 10.89 -25.05
C LEU A 569 -7.13 10.40 -26.21
N ASN A 570 -7.21 9.12 -26.54
CA ASN A 570 -6.47 8.51 -27.65
C ASN A 570 -7.44 7.69 -28.52
N LYS A 571 -7.84 8.24 -29.68
CA LYS A 571 -8.78 7.62 -30.63
C LYS A 571 -10.12 7.23 -29.97
N VAL A 572 -10.70 8.14 -29.20
CA VAL A 572 -11.96 7.92 -28.48
C VAL A 572 -13.15 8.33 -29.37
N SER A 573 -14.08 7.44 -29.67
CA SER A 573 -15.08 7.67 -30.73
C SER A 573 -16.10 8.78 -30.42
N ASN A 574 -16.56 8.90 -29.17
CA ASN A 574 -17.42 10.00 -28.69
C ASN A 574 -16.83 10.62 -27.41
N PRO A 575 -15.84 11.53 -27.50
CA PRO A 575 -15.04 11.97 -26.36
C PRO A 575 -15.82 12.58 -25.18
N ILE A 576 -16.76 13.49 -25.44
CA ILE A 576 -17.61 14.10 -24.41
C ILE A 576 -19.07 13.99 -24.85
N LEU A 577 -19.90 13.32 -24.05
CA LEU A 577 -21.31 13.07 -24.38
C LEU A 577 -22.23 13.24 -23.16
N ILE A 578 -23.14 14.21 -23.20
CA ILE A 578 -24.38 14.17 -22.43
C ILE A 578 -25.48 13.72 -23.39
N ASP A 579 -26.20 12.65 -23.04
CA ASP A 579 -27.31 12.08 -23.80
C ASP A 579 -28.55 11.90 -22.90
N GLN A 580 -29.47 12.86 -22.96
CA GLN A 580 -30.78 12.75 -22.32
C GLN A 580 -31.88 12.16 -23.22
N GLU A 581 -31.50 11.64 -24.40
CA GLU A 581 -32.34 10.90 -25.33
C GLU A 581 -32.00 9.40 -25.36
N TYR A 582 -31.15 8.93 -24.41
CA TYR A 582 -30.61 7.58 -24.34
C TYR A 582 -31.70 6.51 -24.28
N CYS A 583 -31.85 5.79 -25.39
CA CYS A 583 -32.98 4.89 -25.63
C CYS A 583 -32.51 3.57 -26.26
N PRO A 584 -31.80 2.72 -25.49
CA PRO A 584 -31.28 1.45 -26.01
C PRO A 584 -32.45 0.55 -26.45
N TRP A 585 -32.26 -0.12 -27.59
CA TRP A 585 -33.28 -0.99 -28.22
C TRP A 585 -34.63 -0.30 -28.52
N ASN A 586 -34.65 1.04 -28.60
CA ASN A 586 -35.87 1.85 -28.78
C ASN A 586 -36.98 1.59 -27.73
N GLN A 587 -36.62 1.15 -26.52
CA GLN A 587 -37.56 0.82 -25.43
C GLN A 587 -38.06 2.05 -24.64
N CYS A 588 -38.24 3.18 -25.31
CA CYS A 588 -38.66 4.43 -24.70
C CYS A 588 -39.61 5.20 -25.62
N ASN A 589 -40.35 6.15 -25.08
CA ASN A 589 -41.05 7.14 -25.88
C ASN A 589 -40.23 8.45 -25.93
N LYS A 590 -39.46 8.63 -27.01
CA LYS A 590 -38.61 9.83 -27.23
C LYS A 590 -39.38 11.15 -27.28
N ASN A 591 -40.70 11.12 -27.52
CA ASN A 591 -41.52 12.34 -27.53
C ASN A 591 -41.79 12.89 -26.12
N LYS A 592 -41.52 12.13 -25.05
CA LYS A 592 -41.50 12.69 -23.69
C LYS A 592 -40.04 12.94 -23.28
N PRO A 593 -39.65 14.20 -22.98
CA PRO A 593 -38.29 14.53 -22.57
C PRO A 593 -37.92 13.85 -21.25
N SER A 594 -36.62 13.74 -20.95
CA SER A 594 -36.16 13.23 -19.65
C SER A 594 -36.58 14.16 -18.50
N THR A 595 -36.95 13.55 -17.37
CA THR A 595 -37.24 14.20 -16.09
C THR A 595 -36.06 14.18 -15.12
N ILE A 596 -34.92 13.60 -15.53
CA ILE A 596 -33.69 13.61 -14.74
C ILE A 596 -33.02 14.98 -14.91
N LYS A 597 -32.79 15.66 -13.80
CA LYS A 597 -32.13 16.98 -13.76
C LYS A 597 -30.62 16.79 -13.79
N LEU A 598 -29.94 17.57 -14.62
CA LEU A 598 -28.48 17.60 -14.74
C LEU A 598 -27.99 19.00 -14.35
N VAL A 599 -27.25 19.07 -13.24
CA VAL A 599 -26.89 20.34 -12.58
C VAL A 599 -25.40 20.32 -12.19
N ASP A 600 -24.72 21.47 -12.21
CA ASP A 600 -23.33 21.61 -11.72
C ASP A 600 -22.36 20.58 -12.35
N ILE A 601 -22.24 20.59 -13.68
CA ILE A 601 -21.41 19.65 -14.44
C ILE A 601 -20.20 20.39 -15.02
N THR A 602 -18.99 19.86 -14.83
CA THR A 602 -17.75 20.46 -15.32
C THR A 602 -16.96 19.50 -16.19
N PHE A 603 -16.49 19.98 -17.34
CA PHE A 603 -15.51 19.31 -18.19
C PHE A 603 -14.30 20.23 -18.35
N ARG A 604 -13.11 19.85 -17.84
CA ARG A 604 -11.94 20.74 -17.72
C ARG A 604 -10.62 20.08 -18.11
N ASN A 605 -9.77 20.78 -18.89
CA ASN A 605 -8.44 20.30 -19.32
C ASN A 605 -8.48 18.91 -19.98
N ILE A 606 -9.34 18.76 -20.99
CA ILE A 606 -9.56 17.50 -21.71
C ILE A 606 -8.91 17.60 -23.09
N ARG A 607 -7.97 16.71 -23.38
CA ARG A 607 -7.14 16.81 -24.59
C ARG A 607 -6.85 15.48 -25.26
N GLY A 608 -6.62 15.51 -26.57
CA GLY A 608 -6.16 14.37 -27.34
C GLY A 608 -6.92 14.18 -28.65
N THR A 609 -7.23 12.93 -29.01
CA THR A 609 -7.81 12.60 -30.33
C THR A 609 -9.15 11.90 -30.26
N SER A 610 -10.07 12.32 -31.12
CA SER A 610 -11.37 11.69 -31.36
C SER A 610 -11.30 10.64 -32.47
N GLY A 611 -12.12 9.59 -32.36
CA GLY A 611 -12.36 8.61 -33.42
C GLY A 611 -13.39 9.07 -34.45
N ASN A 612 -14.34 9.92 -34.06
CA ASN A 612 -15.37 10.50 -34.94
C ASN A 612 -15.29 12.03 -34.97
N LYS A 613 -15.97 12.63 -35.95
CA LYS A 613 -16.12 14.09 -36.08
C LYS A 613 -16.74 14.75 -34.84
N ASP A 614 -17.77 14.12 -34.26
CA ASP A 614 -18.48 14.64 -33.08
C ASP A 614 -17.67 14.49 -31.79
N ALA A 615 -16.75 15.41 -31.57
CA ALA A 615 -15.88 15.42 -30.39
C ALA A 615 -16.66 15.76 -29.10
N VAL A 616 -17.62 16.69 -29.17
CA VAL A 616 -18.44 17.10 -28.01
C VAL A 616 -19.92 17.18 -28.37
N LYS A 617 -20.77 16.47 -27.63
CA LYS A 617 -22.23 16.51 -27.79
C LYS A 617 -22.92 16.68 -26.44
N LEU A 618 -23.63 17.80 -26.25
CA LEU A 618 -24.41 18.09 -25.04
C LEU A 618 -25.91 18.08 -25.39
N LEU A 619 -26.52 16.90 -25.35
CA LEU A 619 -27.93 16.66 -25.72
C LEU A 619 -28.81 16.68 -24.46
N CYS A 620 -29.08 17.89 -23.94
CA CYS A 620 -29.88 18.07 -22.74
C CYS A 620 -31.39 18.06 -23.02
N SER A 621 -32.16 17.71 -21.99
CA SER A 621 -33.61 17.53 -22.06
C SER A 621 -34.33 18.84 -22.33
N LYS A 622 -35.30 18.84 -23.26
CA LYS A 622 -36.16 20.01 -23.50
C LYS A 622 -37.10 20.31 -22.33
N GLY A 623 -37.44 19.29 -21.54
CA GLY A 623 -38.30 19.43 -20.36
C GLY A 623 -37.53 19.89 -19.12
N HIS A 624 -36.24 19.53 -19.03
CA HIS A 624 -35.33 19.91 -17.95
C HIS A 624 -33.95 20.21 -18.56
N PRO A 625 -33.74 21.43 -19.09
CA PRO A 625 -32.44 21.87 -19.61
C PRO A 625 -31.31 21.65 -18.61
N CYS A 626 -30.08 21.40 -19.07
CA CYS A 626 -28.95 21.26 -18.14
C CYS A 626 -28.60 22.61 -17.52
N GLU A 627 -28.41 22.63 -16.20
CA GLU A 627 -28.13 23.83 -15.42
C GLU A 627 -26.65 23.87 -14.98
N ASN A 628 -26.05 25.06 -14.99
CA ASN A 628 -24.65 25.30 -14.60
C ASN A 628 -23.62 24.30 -15.17
N VAL A 629 -23.65 24.09 -16.50
CA VAL A 629 -22.63 23.30 -17.20
C VAL A 629 -21.44 24.21 -17.54
N GLU A 630 -20.24 23.83 -17.10
CA GLU A 630 -18.98 24.51 -17.43
C GLU A 630 -18.09 23.64 -18.34
N ILE A 631 -17.54 24.27 -19.37
CA ILE A 631 -16.61 23.65 -20.32
C ILE A 631 -15.33 24.49 -20.35
N GLY A 632 -14.22 23.90 -19.93
CA GLY A 632 -12.93 24.57 -19.72
C GLY A 632 -11.77 23.89 -20.43
N ASP A 633 -10.96 24.64 -21.17
CA ASP A 633 -9.69 24.17 -21.73
C ASP A 633 -9.78 22.80 -22.46
N ILE A 634 -10.57 22.78 -23.53
CA ILE A 634 -10.78 21.58 -24.36
C ILE A 634 -9.90 21.65 -25.60
N ASN A 635 -9.12 20.59 -25.87
CA ASN A 635 -8.34 20.45 -27.12
C ASN A 635 -8.43 19.02 -27.68
N ILE A 636 -9.48 18.76 -28.45
CA ILE A 636 -9.77 17.44 -29.04
C ILE A 636 -9.65 17.54 -30.57
N GLU A 637 -8.65 16.86 -31.11
CA GLU A 637 -8.35 16.82 -32.53
C GLU A 637 -9.06 15.64 -33.22
N TYR A 638 -9.44 15.84 -34.47
CA TYR A 638 -9.96 14.79 -35.35
C TYR A 638 -9.42 15.04 -36.77
N THR A 639 -8.91 13.98 -37.38
CA THR A 639 -8.21 14.03 -38.68
C THR A 639 -8.82 13.07 -39.72
N GLY A 640 -10.09 12.67 -39.51
CA GLY A 640 -10.80 11.81 -40.45
C GLY A 640 -11.41 12.56 -41.64
N PRO A 641 -12.02 11.85 -42.60
CA PRO A 641 -12.45 12.40 -43.88
C PRO A 641 -13.65 13.36 -43.78
N ASP A 642 -14.42 13.31 -42.68
CA ASP A 642 -15.70 14.02 -42.54
C ASP A 642 -15.55 15.52 -42.24
N GLY A 643 -14.32 16.03 -42.19
CA GLY A 643 -13.98 17.43 -41.89
C GLY A 643 -13.55 17.66 -40.44
N PRO A 644 -13.45 18.93 -39.98
CA PRO A 644 -12.97 19.26 -38.65
C PRO A 644 -13.94 18.80 -37.54
N PRO A 645 -13.44 18.60 -36.29
CA PRO A 645 -14.27 18.18 -35.17
C PRO A 645 -15.39 19.17 -34.84
N THR A 646 -16.50 18.65 -34.32
CA THR A 646 -17.74 19.41 -34.01
C THR A 646 -18.07 19.44 -32.53
N PHE A 647 -18.79 20.50 -32.14
CA PHE A 647 -19.36 20.71 -30.80
C PHE A 647 -20.86 21.01 -30.95
N GLU A 648 -21.74 20.11 -30.51
CA GLU A 648 -23.20 20.29 -30.53
C GLU A 648 -23.75 20.57 -29.12
N CYS A 649 -24.72 21.48 -29.01
CA CYS A 649 -25.48 21.76 -27.79
C CYS A 649 -26.98 21.88 -28.08
N THR A 650 -27.77 21.11 -27.34
CA THR A 650 -29.23 21.12 -27.35
C THR A 650 -29.72 21.37 -25.92
N ASN A 651 -30.59 22.37 -25.72
CA ASN A 651 -31.14 22.78 -24.41
C ASN A 651 -30.09 23.00 -23.30
N VAL A 652 -28.96 23.62 -23.64
CA VAL A 652 -27.93 24.03 -22.68
C VAL A 652 -27.19 25.26 -23.21
N THR A 653 -26.76 26.15 -22.30
CA THR A 653 -25.82 27.24 -22.58
C THR A 653 -24.61 27.06 -21.68
N PRO A 654 -23.55 26.37 -22.14
CA PRO A 654 -22.40 26.11 -21.29
C PRO A 654 -21.62 27.40 -21.00
N LYS A 655 -21.16 27.55 -19.76
CA LYS A 655 -20.16 28.54 -19.38
C LYS A 655 -18.81 28.09 -19.93
N LEU A 656 -18.24 28.90 -20.82
CA LEU A 656 -16.95 28.60 -21.46
C LEU A 656 -15.80 29.24 -20.68
N VAL A 657 -14.74 28.47 -20.44
CA VAL A 657 -13.51 28.92 -19.79
C VAL A 657 -12.30 28.53 -20.66
N GLY A 658 -11.33 29.43 -20.80
CA GLY A 658 -10.09 29.14 -21.53
C GLY A 658 -10.31 28.78 -23.02
N ALA A 659 -9.41 27.95 -23.56
CA ALA A 659 -9.40 27.61 -24.99
C ALA A 659 -10.37 26.46 -25.33
N GLN A 660 -10.99 26.52 -26.51
CA GLN A 660 -11.99 25.54 -26.96
C GLN A 660 -11.71 25.10 -28.40
N ASN A 661 -11.18 23.88 -28.55
CA ASN A 661 -11.03 23.16 -29.81
C ASN A 661 -11.66 21.76 -29.67
N PRO A 662 -12.72 21.40 -30.42
CA PRO A 662 -13.38 22.22 -31.44
C PRO A 662 -14.06 23.48 -30.87
N LYS A 663 -14.35 24.43 -31.76
CA LYS A 663 -15.06 25.67 -31.40
C LYS A 663 -16.41 25.32 -30.75
N ALA A 664 -16.59 25.78 -29.52
CA ALA A 664 -17.80 25.53 -28.74
C ALA A 664 -19.07 26.11 -29.37
N CYS A 665 -20.20 25.47 -29.05
CA CYS A 665 -21.53 25.95 -29.38
C CYS A 665 -21.79 27.35 -28.78
N VAL A 666 -22.63 28.16 -29.44
CA VAL A 666 -22.96 29.51 -29.00
C VAL A 666 -24.46 29.60 -28.73
N GLY A 667 -24.87 29.10 -27.57
CA GLY A 667 -26.28 29.05 -27.13
C GLY A 667 -27.04 27.79 -27.58
N PRO A 668 -28.31 27.64 -27.14
CA PRO A 668 -29.09 26.43 -27.37
C PRO A 668 -29.56 26.38 -28.83
N VAL A 669 -29.03 25.43 -29.60
CA VAL A 669 -29.56 25.16 -30.94
C VAL A 669 -30.88 24.41 -30.77
N VAL A 670 -31.99 25.12 -30.92
CA VAL A 670 -33.30 24.48 -31.06
C VAL A 670 -33.30 23.72 -32.38
N LYS A 671 -33.24 22.38 -32.34
CA LYS A 671 -33.41 21.54 -33.53
C LYS A 671 -34.70 21.96 -34.25
N ALA A 672 -34.56 22.51 -35.46
CA ALA A 672 -35.69 22.81 -36.31
C ALA A 672 -36.39 21.49 -36.68
N PRO A 673 -37.74 21.40 -36.59
CA PRO A 673 -38.44 20.18 -36.93
C PRO A 673 -38.33 19.91 -38.44
N GLY A 674 -37.86 18.72 -38.83
CA GLY A 674 -37.95 18.23 -40.21
C GLY A 674 -36.65 18.14 -41.01
N LYS A 675 -35.55 17.65 -40.42
CA LYS A 675 -34.50 16.94 -41.18
C LYS A 675 -34.12 15.65 -40.46
N GLU A 676 -34.60 14.55 -41.02
CA GLU A 676 -34.13 13.18 -40.76
C GLU A 676 -32.77 12.93 -41.45
#